data_AF-A0A368S3X9-F1
#
_entry.id   AF-A0A368S3X9-F1
#
_cell.length_a   1.000
_cell.length_b   1.000
_cell.length_c   1.000
_cell.angle_alpha   90.00
_cell.angle_beta   90.00
_cell.angle_gamma   90.00
#
_symmetry.space_group_name_H-M   'P 1'
#
loop_
_entity.id
_entity.type
_entity.pdbx_description
1 polymer ?
#
loop_
_entity_poly.entity_id
_entity_poly.type
_entity_poly.pdbx_seq_one_letter_code
_entity_poly.pdbx_strand_id
1 'polypeptide(L)'
;MRPIITTGAEPGRGDLMKEQSLAPAVEELWNTWEIHSMILVSLFLQVFLFLFAGKRMRSNSTLRRLVLWLAYLSADSVATFVLGHLAVRAIEPSDQGLMPFWAPFVLVHLGGQETMTAFSMQDNELWKRHLLNLVTQAAVAGYVVGKASWPDRRLKAALVLVFVSGFFKYAGRTLYLFFARPKFLKSPISWKLYGQGKTSYEDKRKRATEDMGKVLNRLSNGSTERPRFMESFSLTTDIMAGDAPLNTVRSITLAETGELPGMLDEFLCRDDHHNAYEYVGTLLVQCYSRLYTKGYVREGIADSLSKCKEGSSVGSGPVSKPKQISSNMVCTAIFQSIVYGGPTLFPYVAIPIALVLFAAAEKGDPLLHSRRGRVDIMVSYLLLVGAVVLDVSSIVSFIFSRFSSSKELWCQKLNQYNMINSAEVSECLRSIQEKFGCDVYDVALSMPIKEFILDTLLVSGTRKEWNIASTRGQLALHHRKATTSTLRALEESVRTGVDFPRSVLIIWHIATDICFRYSGDKDAATTYSADGLLKKHCYKQMSRELSNYIMYLVFKCGVMLTTYSHVEHDDTLYEIAKKLSLYRRQAGVNPGDHKDPVITKLLLSEETIKMEREESKEQVETSKVEHEGESSKEEERDEIVQLDHEESANDDNNDAAAEDHMKKLCQSAEALYSSPVLPRAREVAQELISIKDEAERWDLIAAVWAEMLYYTAPRCGAAFHAEHLAKGGEFATHVFVLMYLLGPFMPPPGA
;
A
#
# COMPACT_ATOMS: atom_id res chain seq x y z
N MET A 1 32.51 3.77 69.82
CA MET A 1 31.93 3.52 71.16
C MET A 1 30.66 2.70 71.00
N ARG A 2 30.60 1.48 71.58
CA ARG A 2 29.33 0.77 71.80
C ARG A 2 28.57 1.43 72.97
N PRO A 3 27.26 1.22 73.06
CA PRO A 3 26.67 0.91 74.36
C PRO A 3 25.84 -0.38 74.35
N ILE A 4 26.33 -1.29 75.18
CA ILE A 4 25.70 -2.19 76.17
C ILE A 4 24.16 -2.33 76.15
N ILE A 5 23.76 -3.59 76.00
CA ILE A 5 22.44 -4.19 76.19
C ILE A 5 22.09 -4.23 77.68
N THR A 6 20.85 -3.89 78.05
CA THR A 6 20.21 -4.42 79.27
C THR A 6 18.92 -5.15 78.89
N THR A 7 18.72 -6.26 79.57
CA THR A 7 17.78 -7.35 79.31
C THR A 7 16.45 -7.17 80.03
N GLY A 8 15.36 -7.58 79.38
CA GLY A 8 14.05 -7.84 80.02
C GLY A 8 13.18 -8.72 79.12
N ALA A 9 12.98 -9.97 79.52
CA ALA A 9 12.08 -10.99 78.95
C ALA A 9 10.58 -10.58 79.13
N GLU A 10 9.54 -11.04 78.43
CA GLU A 10 9.28 -12.17 77.52
C GLU A 10 7.93 -11.88 76.73
N PRO A 11 7.26 -12.80 76.01
CA PRO A 11 6.99 -12.69 74.58
C PRO A 11 5.52 -12.38 74.21
N GLY A 12 5.32 -11.35 73.40
CA GLY A 12 4.02 -11.03 72.78
C GLY A 12 3.94 -11.56 71.35
N ARG A 13 3.27 -12.70 71.21
CA ARG A 13 2.81 -13.31 69.96
C ARG A 13 1.98 -12.28 69.15
N GLY A 14 2.60 -11.65 68.17
CA GLY A 14 1.95 -10.76 67.20
C GLY A 14 2.72 -10.79 65.88
N ASP A 15 2.15 -11.51 64.91
CA ASP A 15 2.44 -11.50 63.47
C ASP A 15 3.70 -10.76 63.01
N LEU A 16 4.78 -11.53 62.87
CA LEU A 16 5.85 -11.24 61.91
C LEU A 16 5.61 -12.07 60.64
N MET A 17 4.42 -11.91 60.03
CA MET A 17 4.35 -11.99 58.58
C MET A 17 5.07 -10.75 58.06
N LYS A 18 6.37 -10.91 57.84
CA LYS A 18 7.14 -10.04 56.96
C LYS A 18 6.48 -10.18 55.58
N GLU A 19 5.47 -9.35 55.29
CA GLU A 19 5.23 -8.95 53.92
C GLU A 19 6.54 -8.34 53.46
N GLN A 20 7.38 -9.14 52.80
CA GLN A 20 8.39 -8.62 51.89
C GLN A 20 7.60 -7.80 50.88
N SER A 21 7.47 -6.51 51.17
CA SER A 21 6.82 -5.57 50.27
C SER A 21 7.59 -5.67 48.95
N LEU A 22 6.92 -6.24 47.95
CA LEU A 22 7.52 -6.50 46.65
C LEU A 22 7.97 -5.18 46.01
N ALA A 23 7.28 -4.08 46.34
CA ALA A 23 7.52 -2.74 45.80
C ALA A 23 8.94 -2.20 46.06
N PRO A 24 9.45 -2.08 47.31
CA PRO A 24 10.82 -1.60 47.55
C PRO A 24 11.89 -2.56 47.02
N ALA A 25 11.65 -3.87 47.05
CA ALA A 25 12.58 -4.84 46.48
C ALA A 25 12.65 -4.72 44.94
N VAL A 26 11.51 -4.49 44.28
CA VAL A 26 11.43 -4.22 42.83
C VAL A 26 12.05 -2.86 42.49
N GLU A 27 11.87 -1.84 43.32
CA GLU A 27 12.48 -0.52 43.15
C GLU A 27 14.01 -0.58 43.27
N GLU A 28 14.54 -1.26 44.28
CA GLU A 28 15.99 -1.47 44.45
C GLU A 28 16.59 -2.28 43.29
N LEU A 29 15.87 -3.31 42.82
CA LEU A 29 16.29 -4.13 41.70
C LEU A 29 16.22 -3.36 40.38
N TRP A 30 15.18 -2.56 40.17
CA TRP A 30 15.05 -1.67 39.01
C TRP A 30 16.18 -0.65 38.98
N ASN A 31 16.42 0.09 40.06
CA ASN A 31 17.49 1.09 40.14
C ASN A 31 18.88 0.48 39.86
N THR A 32 19.08 -0.79 40.25
CA THR A 32 20.34 -1.51 40.03
C THR A 32 20.50 -1.99 38.58
N TRP A 33 19.41 -2.44 37.94
CA TRP A 33 19.43 -3.12 36.63
C TRP A 33 18.83 -2.30 35.47
N GLU A 34 18.37 -1.08 35.73
CA GLU A 34 17.63 -0.23 34.79
C GLU A 34 18.30 -0.19 33.40
N ILE A 35 19.57 0.19 33.34
CA ILE A 35 20.31 0.33 32.06
C ILE A 35 20.52 -1.03 31.40
N HIS A 36 20.89 -2.07 32.16
CA HIS A 36 21.09 -3.43 31.65
C HIS A 36 19.81 -4.01 31.06
N SER A 37 18.66 -3.79 31.71
CA SER A 37 17.36 -4.21 31.23
C SER A 37 17.01 -3.48 29.93
N MET A 38 17.15 -2.15 29.91
CA MET A 38 16.79 -1.34 28.74
C MET A 38 17.66 -1.60 27.51
N ILE A 39 18.97 -1.85 27.67
CA ILE A 39 19.84 -2.18 26.53
C ILE A 39 19.51 -3.56 25.95
N LEU A 40 19.11 -4.53 26.81
CA LEU A 40 18.65 -5.85 26.38
C LEU A 40 17.27 -5.77 25.69
N VAL A 41 16.36 -4.94 26.20
CA VAL A 41 15.07 -4.65 25.54
C VAL A 41 15.31 -4.01 24.17
N SER A 42 16.29 -3.09 24.06
CA SER A 42 16.67 -2.50 22.78
C SER A 42 17.12 -3.58 21.79
N LEU A 43 18.04 -4.48 22.18
CA LEU A 43 18.47 -5.61 21.34
C LEU A 43 17.30 -6.55 20.98
N PHE A 44 16.42 -6.85 21.93
CA PHE A 44 15.24 -7.69 21.70
C PHE A 44 14.31 -7.07 20.64
N LEU A 45 14.01 -5.78 20.75
CA LEU A 45 13.20 -5.06 19.76
C LEU A 45 13.84 -5.13 18.37
N GLN A 46 15.16 -5.03 18.28
CA GLN A 46 15.86 -5.18 17.02
C GLN A 46 15.74 -6.57 16.40
N VAL A 47 15.92 -7.63 17.21
CA VAL A 47 15.75 -9.01 16.76
C VAL A 47 14.30 -9.26 16.33
N PHE A 48 13.34 -8.74 17.10
CA PHE A 48 11.92 -8.81 16.77
C PHE A 48 11.62 -8.14 15.42
N LEU A 49 12.09 -6.91 15.22
CA LEU A 49 11.92 -6.19 13.95
C LEU A 49 12.58 -6.94 12.79
N PHE A 50 13.76 -7.53 12.98
CA PHE A 50 14.42 -8.34 11.96
C PHE A 50 13.56 -9.54 11.51
N LEU A 51 13.00 -10.30 12.46
CA LEU A 51 12.24 -11.52 12.18
C LEU A 51 10.84 -11.26 11.60
N PHE A 52 10.17 -10.20 12.06
CA PHE A 52 8.76 -9.94 11.72
C PHE A 52 8.55 -8.88 10.64
N ALA A 53 9.50 -7.96 10.40
CA ALA A 53 9.34 -6.94 9.37
C ALA A 53 9.17 -7.52 7.97
N GLY A 54 9.88 -8.61 7.63
CA GLY A 54 9.71 -9.29 6.34
C GLY A 54 8.33 -9.95 6.16
N LYS A 55 7.63 -10.28 7.25
CA LYS A 55 6.30 -10.88 7.20
C LYS A 55 5.19 -9.87 6.92
N ARG A 56 5.46 -8.55 6.98
CA ARG A 56 4.44 -7.52 6.70
C ARG A 56 3.92 -7.58 5.27
N MET A 57 4.79 -7.97 4.32
CA MET A 57 4.42 -8.17 2.91
C MET A 57 3.43 -9.33 2.70
N ARG A 58 3.25 -10.22 3.67
CA ARG A 58 2.48 -11.46 3.52
C ARG A 58 1.20 -11.49 4.36
N SER A 59 0.89 -10.41 5.06
CA SER A 59 -0.12 -10.42 6.11
C SER A 59 -0.92 -9.13 6.20
N ASN A 60 -2.22 -9.24 5.96
CA ASN A 60 -3.18 -8.17 6.19
C ASN A 60 -3.70 -8.09 7.66
N SER A 61 -3.20 -8.94 8.58
CA SER A 61 -3.76 -8.95 9.94
C SER A 61 -3.42 -7.67 10.72
N THR A 62 -4.45 -6.95 11.17
CA THR A 62 -4.33 -5.70 11.94
C THR A 62 -3.47 -5.86 13.20
N LEU A 63 -3.63 -6.97 13.93
CA LEU A 63 -2.87 -7.23 15.16
C LEU A 63 -1.35 -7.31 14.94
N ARG A 64 -0.89 -8.08 13.95
CA ARG A 64 0.56 -8.18 13.65
C ARG A 64 1.14 -6.82 13.24
N ARG A 65 0.37 -6.02 12.51
CA ARG A 65 0.77 -4.66 12.12
C ARG A 65 0.88 -3.73 13.32
N LEU A 66 -0.10 -3.76 14.23
CA LEU A 66 -0.09 -2.95 15.45
C LEU A 66 1.11 -3.31 16.35
N VAL A 67 1.37 -4.61 16.54
CA VAL A 67 2.53 -5.06 17.34
C VAL A 67 3.85 -4.63 16.67
N LEU A 68 3.96 -4.75 15.35
CA LEU A 68 5.15 -4.32 14.61
C LEU A 68 5.34 -2.80 14.68
N TRP A 69 4.25 -2.04 14.58
CA TRP A 69 4.24 -0.58 14.70
C TRP A 69 4.70 -0.13 16.09
N LEU A 70 4.18 -0.74 17.15
CA LEU A 70 4.60 -0.48 18.53
C LEU A 70 6.08 -0.82 18.74
N ALA A 71 6.54 -1.96 18.23
CA ALA A 71 7.94 -2.35 18.33
C ALA A 71 8.87 -1.38 17.59
N TYR A 72 8.46 -0.89 16.42
CA TYR A 72 9.19 0.11 15.65
C TYR A 72 9.33 1.42 16.40
N LEU A 73 8.23 1.96 16.92
CA LEU A 73 8.24 3.22 17.66
C LEU A 73 9.04 3.10 18.97
N SER A 74 8.91 1.96 19.66
CA SER A 74 9.62 1.68 20.91
C SER A 74 11.12 1.54 20.71
N ALA A 75 11.58 1.05 19.56
CA ALA A 75 13.01 0.84 19.30
C ALA A 75 13.79 2.16 19.35
N ASP A 76 13.26 3.22 18.73
CA ASP A 76 13.91 4.53 18.70
C ASP A 76 13.79 5.26 20.05
N SER A 77 12.67 5.10 20.78
CA SER A 77 12.47 5.73 22.09
C SER A 77 13.34 5.10 23.19
N VAL A 78 13.38 3.76 23.27
CA VAL A 78 14.21 3.03 24.25
C VAL A 78 15.68 3.35 24.02
N ALA A 79 16.13 3.36 22.76
CA ALA A 79 17.52 3.70 22.45
C ALA A 79 17.87 5.14 22.89
N THR A 80 17.01 6.13 22.60
CA THR A 80 17.24 7.51 23.04
C THR A 80 17.31 7.63 24.56
N PHE A 81 16.42 6.93 25.27
CA PHE A 81 16.38 6.89 26.73
C PHE A 81 17.67 6.31 27.33
N VAL A 82 18.11 5.14 26.82
CA VAL A 82 19.36 4.49 27.28
C VAL A 82 20.56 5.42 27.06
N LEU A 83 20.65 6.06 25.88
CA LEU A 83 21.76 6.96 25.59
C LEU A 83 21.80 8.18 26.52
N GLY A 84 20.64 8.75 26.84
CA GLY A 84 20.51 9.86 27.79
C GLY A 84 20.99 9.47 29.20
N HIS A 85 20.55 8.33 29.71
CA HIS A 85 20.99 7.83 31.03
C HIS A 85 22.49 7.51 31.06
N LEU A 86 23.04 6.94 29.98
CA LEU A 86 24.48 6.71 29.85
C LEU A 86 25.28 8.03 29.87
N ALA A 87 24.76 9.09 29.25
CA ALA A 87 25.39 10.40 29.27
C ALA A 87 25.40 11.04 30.66
N VAL A 88 24.30 10.94 31.41
CA VAL A 88 24.22 11.41 32.80
C VAL A 88 25.19 10.65 33.69
N ARG A 89 25.22 9.32 33.61
CA ARG A 89 26.15 8.50 34.42
C ARG A 89 27.61 8.70 34.03
N ALA A 90 27.90 9.04 32.77
CA ALA A 90 29.25 9.42 32.37
C ALA A 90 29.73 10.70 33.08
N ILE A 91 28.83 11.56 33.59
CA ILE A 91 29.18 12.76 34.35
C ILE A 91 29.80 12.39 35.71
N GLU A 92 29.35 11.30 36.33
CA GLU A 92 29.78 10.85 37.65
C GLU A 92 31.13 10.08 37.59
N PRO A 93 32.17 10.52 38.32
CA PRO A 93 33.52 9.96 38.20
C PRO A 93 33.75 8.64 38.98
N SER A 94 32.78 8.15 39.75
CA SER A 94 33.03 7.12 40.78
C SER A 94 32.87 5.66 40.35
N ASP A 95 32.25 5.34 39.20
CA ASP A 95 32.05 3.95 38.75
C ASP A 95 32.18 3.82 37.22
N GLN A 96 33.37 4.07 36.66
CA GLN A 96 33.63 3.87 35.23
C GLN A 96 33.86 2.38 34.90
N GLY A 97 32.79 1.57 35.01
CA GLY A 97 32.72 0.21 34.49
C GLY A 97 32.64 0.17 32.95
N LEU A 98 32.14 -0.94 32.39
CA LEU A 98 32.03 -1.11 30.93
C LEU A 98 30.89 -0.29 30.27
N MET A 99 30.12 0.47 31.05
CA MET A 99 28.92 1.18 30.58
C MET A 99 29.15 2.13 29.39
N PRO A 100 30.28 2.87 29.28
CA PRO A 100 30.54 3.70 28.09
C PRO A 100 30.64 2.91 26.79
N PHE A 101 30.92 1.59 26.86
CA PHE A 101 30.90 0.69 25.70
C PHE A 101 29.54 0.61 25.04
N TRP A 102 28.45 0.77 25.81
CA TRP A 102 27.09 0.57 25.31
C TRP A 102 26.59 1.77 24.51
N ALA A 103 27.12 2.98 24.71
CA ALA A 103 26.67 4.17 23.98
C ALA A 103 26.84 4.04 22.45
N PRO A 104 27.99 3.56 21.94
CA PRO A 104 28.11 3.17 20.53
C PRO A 104 27.14 2.10 20.04
N PHE A 105 26.80 1.09 20.87
CA PHE A 105 25.80 0.08 20.50
C PHE A 105 24.41 0.66 20.36
N VAL A 106 24.05 1.60 21.23
CA VAL A 106 22.78 2.32 21.09
C VAL A 106 22.73 3.06 19.74
N LEU A 107 23.85 3.63 19.29
CA LEU A 107 23.94 4.26 17.97
C LEU A 107 23.82 3.25 16.82
N VAL A 108 24.43 2.06 16.95
CA VAL A 108 24.20 0.92 16.04
C VAL A 108 22.72 0.53 16.05
N HIS A 109 22.06 0.58 17.21
CA HIS A 109 20.66 0.20 17.33
C HIS A 109 19.72 1.19 16.64
N LEU A 110 19.95 2.49 16.83
CA LEU A 110 19.25 3.61 16.18
C LEU A 110 19.42 3.60 14.66
N GLY A 111 20.54 3.06 14.19
CA GLY A 111 20.75 2.76 12.78
C GLY A 111 19.68 1.86 12.16
N GLY A 112 18.91 1.13 12.97
CA GLY A 112 17.79 0.30 12.53
C GLY A 112 18.23 -0.94 11.74
N GLN A 113 17.32 -1.89 11.61
CA GLN A 113 17.58 -3.14 10.87
C GLN A 113 17.55 -2.90 9.35
N GLU A 114 18.25 -3.76 8.61
CA GLU A 114 18.29 -3.70 7.14
C GLU A 114 16.93 -3.98 6.49
N THR A 115 16.08 -4.74 7.19
CA THR A 115 14.75 -5.17 6.73
C THR A 115 13.69 -4.08 6.79
N MET A 116 13.91 -2.99 7.54
CA MET A 116 12.93 -1.92 7.71
C MET A 116 13.58 -0.57 8.00
N THR A 117 13.49 0.37 7.06
CA THR A 117 13.95 1.76 7.23
C THR A 117 12.82 2.69 7.67
N ALA A 118 11.64 2.49 7.10
CA ALA A 118 10.44 3.25 7.32
C ALA A 118 9.25 2.31 7.48
N PHE A 119 8.35 2.66 8.40
CA PHE A 119 7.10 1.92 8.55
C PHE A 119 6.10 2.37 7.49
N SER A 120 6.01 3.68 7.25
CA SER A 120 5.15 4.28 6.23
C SER A 120 5.89 5.28 5.35
N MET A 121 5.35 5.59 4.17
CA MET A 121 5.96 6.52 3.22
C MET A 121 6.10 7.94 3.80
N GLN A 122 5.20 8.33 4.72
CA GLN A 122 5.27 9.60 5.44
C GLN A 122 6.54 9.70 6.32
N ASP A 123 7.07 8.58 6.83
CA ASP A 123 8.33 8.58 7.59
C ASP A 123 9.52 9.00 6.70
N ASN A 124 9.46 8.68 5.40
CA ASN A 124 10.47 9.09 4.42
C ASN A 124 10.47 10.62 4.23
N GLU A 125 9.30 11.26 4.27
CA GLU A 125 9.20 12.72 4.16
C GLU A 125 9.76 13.43 5.39
N LEU A 126 9.64 12.80 6.56
CA LEU A 126 10.12 13.29 7.85
C LEU A 126 11.61 13.00 8.11
N TRP A 127 12.41 12.71 7.08
CA TRP A 127 13.85 12.43 7.18
C TRP A 127 14.65 13.51 7.93
N LYS A 128 14.22 14.79 7.88
CA LYS A 128 14.89 15.89 8.61
C LYS A 128 14.89 15.66 10.14
N ARG A 129 13.83 15.03 10.68
CA ARG A 129 13.76 14.65 12.10
C ARG A 129 14.82 13.60 12.42
N HIS A 130 14.98 12.62 11.54
CA HIS A 130 16.01 11.59 11.68
C HIS A 130 17.43 12.15 11.54
N LEU A 131 17.63 13.16 10.69
CA LEU A 131 18.90 13.88 10.60
C LEU A 131 19.22 14.64 11.90
N LEU A 132 18.25 15.34 12.47
CA LEU A 132 18.44 16.03 13.75
C LEU A 132 18.75 15.05 14.89
N ASN A 133 18.03 13.92 14.94
CA ASN A 133 18.29 12.86 15.91
C ASN A 133 19.67 12.24 15.72
N LEU A 134 20.12 12.02 14.48
CA LEU A 134 21.48 11.58 14.18
C LEU A 134 22.54 12.53 14.74
N VAL A 135 22.40 13.83 14.47
CA VAL A 135 23.39 14.83 14.94
C VAL A 135 23.43 14.87 16.47
N THR A 136 22.27 14.93 17.13
CA THR A 136 22.18 15.01 18.59
C THR A 136 22.66 13.72 19.27
N GLN A 137 22.21 12.55 18.82
CA GLN A 137 22.59 11.26 19.39
C GLN A 137 24.06 10.92 19.11
N ALA A 138 24.59 11.25 17.93
CA ALA A 138 26.02 11.10 17.66
C ALA A 138 26.87 12.02 18.55
N ALA A 139 26.42 13.25 18.82
CA ALA A 139 27.11 14.15 19.74
C ALA A 139 27.10 13.62 21.18
N VAL A 140 25.96 13.14 21.67
CA VAL A 140 25.84 12.54 23.03
C VAL A 140 26.69 11.28 23.15
N ALA A 141 26.63 10.37 22.16
CA ALA A 141 27.48 9.17 22.14
C ALA A 141 28.97 9.54 22.07
N GLY A 142 29.33 10.54 21.28
CA GLY A 142 30.70 11.07 21.18
C GLY A 142 31.21 11.66 22.50
N TYR A 143 30.34 12.36 23.24
CA TYR A 143 30.66 12.86 24.58
C TYR A 143 30.97 11.72 25.56
N VAL A 144 30.12 10.68 25.59
CA VAL A 144 30.33 9.49 26.44
C VAL A 144 31.64 8.77 26.09
N VAL A 145 31.91 8.58 24.80
CA VAL A 145 33.15 7.96 24.31
C VAL A 145 34.38 8.81 24.62
N GLY A 146 34.29 10.13 24.46
CA GLY A 146 35.40 11.06 24.73
C GLY A 146 35.78 11.16 26.20
N LYS A 147 34.80 10.95 27.11
CA LYS A 147 35.05 10.92 28.56
C LYS A 147 35.53 9.56 29.07
N ALA A 148 35.31 8.48 28.31
CA ALA A 148 35.77 7.15 28.68
C ALA A 148 37.30 7.05 28.60
N SER A 149 37.97 6.94 29.75
CA SER A 149 39.42 6.81 29.81
C SER A 149 39.82 5.42 30.30
N TRP A 150 39.99 4.48 29.36
CA TRP A 150 40.53 3.15 29.65
C TRP A 150 42.04 3.04 29.36
N PRO A 151 42.84 2.39 30.21
CA PRO A 151 44.28 2.24 29.99
C PRO A 151 44.60 1.33 28.79
N ASP A 152 43.75 0.34 28.49
CA ASP A 152 43.96 -0.58 27.35
C ASP A 152 43.65 0.08 25.99
N ARG A 153 44.64 0.06 25.10
CA ARG A 153 44.55 0.55 23.72
C ARG A 153 43.60 -0.31 22.86
N ARG A 154 43.46 -1.60 23.16
CA ARG A 154 42.60 -2.54 22.40
C ARG A 154 41.13 -2.23 22.63
N LEU A 155 40.76 -2.02 23.89
CA LEU A 155 39.38 -1.72 24.29
C LEU A 155 38.94 -0.34 23.79
N LYS A 156 39.85 0.66 23.81
CA LYS A 156 39.64 1.96 23.15
C LYS A 156 39.46 1.82 21.63
N ALA A 157 40.27 1.00 20.96
CA ALA A 157 40.13 0.76 19.53
C ALA A 157 38.77 0.09 19.19
N ALA A 158 38.35 -0.91 19.99
CA ALA A 158 37.03 -1.53 19.85
C ALA A 158 35.90 -0.51 20.03
N LEU A 159 35.98 0.34 21.05
CA LEU A 159 34.99 1.40 21.31
C LEU A 159 34.85 2.38 20.12
N VAL A 160 35.97 2.83 19.57
CA VAL A 160 35.99 3.74 18.41
C VAL A 160 35.45 3.05 17.16
N LEU A 161 35.80 1.79 16.92
CA LEU A 161 35.29 1.03 15.77
C LEU A 161 33.77 0.87 15.83
N VAL A 162 33.21 0.53 17.00
CA VAL A 162 31.75 0.43 17.18
C VAL A 162 31.09 1.80 17.03
N PHE A 163 31.71 2.88 17.53
CA PHE A 163 31.16 4.23 17.39
C PHE A 163 31.08 4.66 15.93
N VAL A 164 32.17 4.52 15.17
CA VAL A 164 32.22 4.84 13.74
C VAL A 164 31.24 3.96 12.97
N SER A 165 31.13 2.67 13.32
CA SER A 165 30.16 1.75 12.72
C SER A 165 28.71 2.17 13.00
N GLY A 166 28.39 2.56 14.23
CA GLY A 166 27.07 3.04 14.62
C GLY A 166 26.70 4.34 13.90
N PHE A 167 27.64 5.27 13.79
CA PHE A 167 27.46 6.51 13.03
C PHE A 167 27.15 6.22 11.56
N PHE A 168 27.92 5.35 10.90
CA PHE A 168 27.67 4.99 9.51
C PHE A 168 26.36 4.24 9.31
N LYS A 169 25.97 3.32 10.21
CA LYS A 169 24.66 2.65 10.15
C LYS A 169 23.51 3.65 10.25
N TYR A 170 23.61 4.62 11.15
CA TYR A 170 22.56 5.61 11.35
C TYR A 170 22.52 6.69 10.26
N ALA A 171 23.68 7.18 9.82
CA ALA A 171 23.79 8.03 8.63
C ALA A 171 23.23 7.33 7.38
N GLY A 172 23.50 6.03 7.23
CA GLY A 172 22.91 5.18 6.20
C GLY A 172 21.38 5.22 6.23
N ARG A 173 20.75 4.92 7.37
CA ARG A 173 19.27 5.02 7.54
C ARG A 173 18.74 6.38 7.10
N THR A 174 19.37 7.48 7.53
CA THR A 174 18.94 8.84 7.18
C THR A 174 19.07 9.14 5.69
N LEU A 175 20.16 8.70 5.04
CA LEU A 175 20.34 8.81 3.60
C LEU A 175 19.27 7.99 2.84
N TYR A 176 18.95 6.78 3.31
CA TYR A 176 17.91 5.95 2.69
C TYR A 176 16.54 6.63 2.71
N LEU A 177 16.14 7.20 3.85
CA LEU A 177 14.89 7.96 3.97
C LEU A 177 14.87 9.17 3.01
N PHE A 178 16.00 9.89 2.90
CA PHE A 178 16.13 11.02 1.99
C PHE A 178 15.96 10.61 0.52
N PHE A 179 16.54 9.49 0.10
CA PHE A 179 16.47 9.01 -1.28
C PHE A 179 15.13 8.35 -1.63
N ALA A 180 14.46 7.72 -0.66
CA ALA A 180 13.16 7.10 -0.84
C ALA A 180 11.99 8.10 -0.90
N ARG A 181 12.22 9.39 -0.58
CA ARG A 181 11.15 10.40 -0.58
C ARG A 181 10.66 10.69 -2.02
N PRO A 182 9.35 10.82 -2.24
CA PRO A 182 8.79 11.04 -3.58
C PRO A 182 9.35 12.28 -4.28
N LYS A 183 9.56 13.38 -3.54
CA LYS A 183 10.19 14.61 -4.07
C LYS A 183 11.61 14.40 -4.62
N PHE A 184 12.41 13.53 -4.01
CA PHE A 184 13.73 13.20 -4.54
C PHE A 184 13.59 12.30 -5.76
N LEU A 185 12.77 11.25 -5.67
CA LEU A 185 12.55 10.29 -6.76
C LEU A 185 12.12 10.98 -8.06
N LYS A 186 11.25 12.00 -7.98
CA LYS A 186 10.83 12.84 -9.13
C LYS A 186 11.89 13.82 -9.64
N SER A 187 12.93 14.11 -8.86
CA SER A 187 13.87 15.17 -9.21
C SER A 187 14.77 14.76 -10.39
N PRO A 188 15.17 15.69 -11.28
CA PRO A 188 16.14 15.40 -12.35
C PRO A 188 17.49 14.88 -11.84
N ILE A 189 17.80 15.15 -10.56
CA ILE A 189 19.02 14.72 -9.89
C ILE A 189 18.97 13.21 -9.62
N SER A 190 17.81 12.64 -9.27
CA SER A 190 17.68 11.19 -9.06
C SER A 190 18.02 10.42 -10.33
N TRP A 191 17.47 10.84 -11.47
CA TRP A 191 17.70 10.22 -12.77
C TRP A 191 19.19 10.18 -13.14
N LYS A 192 19.88 11.31 -12.92
CA LYS A 192 21.34 11.41 -13.11
C LYS A 192 22.10 10.47 -12.18
N LEU A 193 21.72 10.44 -10.89
CA LEU A 193 22.38 9.63 -9.86
C LEU A 193 22.15 8.12 -10.02
N TYR A 194 21.08 7.70 -10.68
CA TYR A 194 20.81 6.30 -10.97
C TYR A 194 21.39 5.85 -12.30
N GLY A 195 22.07 6.72 -13.05
CA GLY A 195 22.85 6.36 -14.22
C GLY A 195 22.05 6.33 -15.51
N GLN A 196 20.85 6.89 -15.51
CA GLN A 196 20.14 7.15 -16.75
C GLN A 196 20.55 8.54 -17.23
N GLY A 197 21.35 8.60 -18.30
CA GLY A 197 21.53 9.85 -19.04
C GLY A 197 20.16 10.37 -19.49
N LYS A 198 20.07 11.66 -19.86
CA LYS A 198 18.95 12.12 -20.68
C LYS A 198 18.99 11.33 -22.00
N THR A 199 18.35 10.17 -22.04
CA THR A 199 18.08 9.50 -23.31
C THR A 199 17.14 10.42 -24.07
N SER A 200 17.53 10.86 -25.26
CA SER A 200 16.68 11.71 -26.07
C SER A 200 15.32 11.04 -26.26
N TYR A 201 14.25 11.84 -26.33
CA TYR A 201 12.93 11.34 -26.70
C TYR A 201 13.01 10.53 -27.99
N GLU A 202 13.80 11.00 -28.96
CA GLU A 202 14.05 10.30 -30.22
C GLU A 202 14.72 8.94 -30.04
N ASP A 203 15.63 8.79 -29.09
CA ASP A 203 16.29 7.51 -28.82
C ASP A 203 15.32 6.50 -28.19
N LYS A 204 14.42 6.97 -27.31
CA LYS A 204 13.36 6.12 -26.75
C LYS A 204 12.37 5.70 -27.83
N ARG A 205 12.01 6.63 -28.71
CA ARG A 205 11.13 6.39 -29.86
C ARG A 205 11.71 5.33 -30.80
N LYS A 206 12.99 5.47 -31.19
CA LYS A 206 13.67 4.51 -32.09
C LYS A 206 13.80 3.10 -31.51
N ARG A 207 13.89 2.95 -30.19
CA ARG A 207 14.01 1.64 -29.51
C ARG A 207 12.68 1.10 -29.00
N ALA A 208 11.56 1.77 -29.28
CA ALA A 208 10.28 1.47 -28.66
C ALA A 208 9.84 0.02 -28.92
N THR A 209 9.90 -0.45 -30.17
CA THR A 209 9.48 -1.82 -30.55
C THR A 209 10.34 -2.89 -29.87
N GLU A 210 11.67 -2.72 -29.89
CA GLU A 210 12.62 -3.64 -29.23
C GLU A 210 12.40 -3.66 -27.70
N ASP A 211 12.22 -2.50 -27.09
CA ASP A 211 12.00 -2.39 -25.64
C ASP A 211 10.65 -3.00 -25.24
N MET A 212 9.62 -2.94 -26.10
CA MET A 212 8.30 -3.50 -25.84
C MET A 212 8.32 -5.03 -25.95
N GLY A 213 8.93 -5.57 -27.01
CA GLY A 213 9.09 -7.02 -27.16
C GLY A 213 9.85 -7.64 -25.98
N LYS A 214 10.87 -6.93 -25.47
CA LYS A 214 11.56 -7.32 -24.24
C LYS A 214 10.66 -7.30 -23.00
N VAL A 215 9.69 -6.39 -22.89
CA VAL A 215 8.75 -6.38 -21.75
C VAL A 215 7.78 -7.53 -21.86
N LEU A 216 7.19 -7.75 -23.03
CA LEU A 216 6.24 -8.86 -23.26
C LEU A 216 6.90 -10.23 -23.02
N ASN A 217 8.14 -10.44 -23.47
CA ASN A 217 8.89 -11.66 -23.15
C ASN A 217 9.15 -11.83 -21.64
N ARG A 218 9.42 -10.73 -20.92
CA ARG A 218 9.56 -10.78 -19.45
C ARG A 218 8.25 -11.14 -18.76
N LEU A 219 7.14 -10.60 -19.25
CA LEU A 219 5.81 -10.91 -18.73
C LEU A 219 5.47 -12.40 -18.95
N SER A 220 5.73 -12.96 -20.13
CA SER A 220 5.64 -14.41 -20.41
C SER A 220 6.49 -15.25 -19.45
N ASN A 221 7.75 -14.85 -19.24
CA ASN A 221 8.69 -15.59 -18.39
C ASN A 221 8.34 -15.54 -16.89
N GLY A 222 7.49 -14.61 -16.47
CA GLY A 222 6.99 -14.52 -15.09
C GLY A 222 8.09 -14.36 -14.05
N SER A 223 8.06 -15.18 -13.01
CA SER A 223 9.03 -15.17 -11.91
C SER A 223 10.43 -15.70 -12.25
N THR A 224 10.63 -16.24 -13.47
CA THR A 224 11.93 -16.80 -13.88
C THR A 224 12.93 -15.73 -14.33
N GLU A 225 12.43 -14.60 -14.84
CA GLU A 225 13.26 -13.47 -15.28
C GLU A 225 13.16 -12.31 -14.29
N ARG A 226 14.31 -11.78 -13.85
CA ARG A 226 14.32 -10.71 -12.87
C ARG A 226 13.97 -9.36 -13.48
N PRO A 227 13.15 -8.54 -12.80
CA PRO A 227 12.93 -7.18 -13.25
C PRO A 227 14.23 -6.37 -13.19
N ARG A 228 14.45 -5.58 -14.24
CA ARG A 228 15.61 -4.69 -14.33
C ARG A 228 15.47 -3.54 -13.33
N PHE A 229 16.59 -3.14 -12.73
CA PHE A 229 16.66 -2.04 -11.77
C PHE A 229 15.97 -0.75 -12.25
N MET A 230 16.19 -0.39 -13.52
CA MET A 230 15.60 0.82 -14.10
C MET A 230 14.11 0.73 -14.33
N GLU A 231 13.59 -0.48 -14.58
CA GLU A 231 12.17 -0.68 -14.83
C GLU A 231 11.37 -0.51 -13.53
N SER A 232 11.84 -1.12 -12.44
CA SER A 232 11.26 -0.84 -11.12
C SER A 232 11.47 0.60 -10.69
N PHE A 233 12.58 1.24 -11.09
CA PHE A 233 12.84 2.66 -10.76
C PHE A 233 11.81 3.57 -11.42
N SER A 234 11.64 3.45 -12.74
CA SER A 234 10.60 4.17 -13.48
C SER A 234 9.21 3.88 -12.93
N LEU A 235 8.90 2.62 -12.61
CA LEU A 235 7.62 2.28 -11.99
C LEU A 235 7.43 3.00 -10.65
N THR A 236 8.46 3.04 -9.80
CA THR A 236 8.38 3.73 -8.51
C THR A 236 8.21 5.23 -8.70
N THR A 237 8.89 5.85 -9.67
CA THR A 237 8.75 7.30 -9.92
C THR A 237 7.40 7.66 -10.51
N ASP A 238 6.89 6.84 -11.43
CA ASP A 238 5.73 7.16 -12.26
C ASP A 238 4.42 6.79 -11.56
N ILE A 239 4.40 5.71 -10.78
CA ILE A 239 3.21 5.19 -10.08
C ILE A 239 3.21 5.56 -8.59
N MET A 240 4.30 5.28 -7.88
CA MET A 240 4.34 5.38 -6.41
C MET A 240 4.71 6.77 -5.91
N ALA A 241 5.39 7.57 -6.75
CA ALA A 241 5.71 8.95 -6.44
C ALA A 241 4.86 9.95 -7.23
N GLY A 242 4.25 9.56 -8.35
CA GLY A 242 3.51 10.42 -9.30
C GLY A 242 2.28 11.12 -8.71
N ASP A 243 1.96 12.33 -9.18
CA ASP A 243 0.71 13.02 -8.81
C ASP A 243 -0.45 12.58 -9.70
N ALA A 244 -0.16 12.22 -10.96
CA ALA A 244 -1.06 11.55 -11.89
C ALA A 244 -0.29 10.43 -12.62
N PRO A 245 -0.94 9.30 -12.93
CA PRO A 245 -0.32 8.24 -13.72
C PRO A 245 0.11 8.76 -15.10
N LEU A 246 1.29 8.35 -15.56
CA LEU A 246 1.78 8.71 -16.89
C LEU A 246 1.97 7.47 -17.75
N ASN A 247 1.51 7.56 -19.00
CA ASN A 247 1.80 6.57 -20.02
C ASN A 247 3.29 6.62 -20.40
N THR A 248 3.89 5.45 -20.62
CA THR A 248 5.30 5.40 -21.04
C THR A 248 5.47 5.95 -22.45
N VAL A 249 6.60 6.62 -22.71
CA VAL A 249 6.96 7.12 -24.05
C VAL A 249 6.90 6.00 -25.10
N ARG A 250 7.30 4.79 -24.72
CA ARG A 250 7.27 3.61 -25.59
C ARG A 250 5.85 3.23 -25.99
N SER A 251 4.94 3.13 -25.03
CA SER A 251 3.56 2.70 -25.31
C SER A 251 2.81 3.75 -26.14
N ILE A 252 3.04 5.04 -25.88
CA ILE A 252 2.50 6.14 -26.71
C ILE A 252 3.03 6.03 -28.15
N THR A 253 4.35 5.90 -28.31
CA THR A 253 4.99 5.81 -29.64
C THR A 253 4.42 4.66 -30.46
N LEU A 254 4.29 3.46 -29.86
CA LEU A 254 3.84 2.28 -30.58
C LEU A 254 2.34 2.29 -30.88
N ALA A 255 1.55 2.98 -30.06
CA ALA A 255 0.15 3.22 -30.35
C ALA A 255 -0.02 4.18 -31.53
N GLU A 256 0.80 5.24 -31.62
CA GLU A 256 0.83 6.17 -32.76
C GLU A 256 1.28 5.50 -34.06
N THR A 257 2.29 4.62 -34.02
CA THR A 257 2.76 3.89 -35.23
C THR A 257 1.84 2.74 -35.63
N GLY A 258 0.91 2.34 -34.78
CA GLY A 258 -0.01 1.23 -35.04
C GLY A 258 0.62 -0.16 -34.91
N GLU A 259 1.87 -0.27 -34.42
CA GLU A 259 2.56 -1.55 -34.20
C GLU A 259 2.12 -2.24 -32.91
N LEU A 260 1.68 -1.48 -31.90
CA LEU A 260 1.32 -2.01 -30.58
C LEU A 260 0.21 -3.08 -30.60
N PRO A 261 -0.92 -2.90 -31.32
CA PRO A 261 -1.99 -3.89 -31.36
C PRO A 261 -1.53 -5.28 -31.81
N GLY A 262 -0.67 -5.36 -32.84
CA GLY A 262 -0.17 -6.64 -33.33
C GLY A 262 0.74 -7.35 -32.33
N MET A 263 1.55 -6.59 -31.56
CA MET A 263 2.38 -7.15 -30.51
C MET A 263 1.55 -7.66 -29.32
N LEU A 264 0.45 -6.97 -28.99
CA LEU A 264 -0.46 -7.39 -27.92
C LEU A 264 -1.27 -8.62 -28.33
N ASP A 265 -1.68 -8.72 -29.59
CA ASP A 265 -2.35 -9.89 -30.15
C ASP A 265 -1.45 -11.13 -30.14
N GLU A 266 -0.18 -10.96 -30.54
CA GLU A 266 0.83 -12.03 -30.44
C GLU A 266 1.02 -12.48 -28.98
N PHE A 267 1.06 -11.53 -28.04
CA PHE A 267 1.21 -11.84 -26.62
C PHE A 267 -0.02 -12.56 -26.05
N LEU A 268 -1.23 -12.12 -26.40
CA LEU A 268 -2.49 -12.77 -26.02
C LEU A 268 -2.54 -14.23 -26.49
N CYS A 269 -1.99 -14.53 -27.66
CA CYS A 269 -1.96 -15.89 -28.20
C CYS A 269 -0.95 -16.83 -27.52
N ARG A 270 -0.13 -16.37 -26.57
CA ARG A 270 0.87 -17.23 -25.89
C ARG A 270 0.23 -17.95 -24.71
N ASP A 271 0.48 -19.23 -24.51
CA ASP A 271 -0.09 -19.97 -23.37
C ASP A 271 0.35 -19.43 -21.98
N ASP A 272 1.47 -18.70 -21.93
CA ASP A 272 2.13 -18.25 -20.71
C ASP A 272 1.88 -16.77 -20.37
N HIS A 273 1.02 -16.05 -21.10
CA HIS A 273 0.79 -14.62 -20.88
C HIS A 273 0.28 -14.29 -19.46
N HIS A 274 -0.43 -15.22 -18.83
CA HIS A 274 -0.89 -15.13 -17.44
C HIS A 274 0.23 -14.99 -16.39
N ASN A 275 1.44 -15.41 -16.72
CA ASN A 275 2.63 -15.20 -15.89
C ASN A 275 2.97 -13.72 -15.70
N ALA A 276 2.34 -12.82 -16.47
CA ALA A 276 2.42 -11.37 -16.30
C ALA A 276 2.18 -10.95 -14.84
N TYR A 277 1.23 -11.57 -14.14
CA TYR A 277 0.97 -11.27 -12.73
C TYR A 277 2.13 -11.65 -11.82
N GLU A 278 2.84 -12.74 -12.09
CA GLU A 278 4.03 -13.12 -11.32
C GLU A 278 5.14 -12.09 -11.52
N TYR A 279 5.39 -11.68 -12.77
CA TYR A 279 6.38 -10.65 -13.07
C TYR A 279 6.03 -9.32 -12.40
N VAL A 280 4.78 -8.87 -12.49
CA VAL A 280 4.29 -7.67 -11.79
C VAL A 280 4.48 -7.79 -10.28
N GLY A 281 4.18 -8.95 -9.68
CA GLY A 281 4.44 -9.21 -8.26
C GLY A 281 5.93 -9.03 -7.91
N THR A 282 6.84 -9.52 -8.74
CA THR A 282 8.29 -9.33 -8.53
C THR A 282 8.73 -7.87 -8.68
N LEU A 283 8.11 -7.10 -9.60
CA LEU A 283 8.33 -5.66 -9.74
C LEU A 283 7.89 -4.90 -8.48
N LEU A 284 6.72 -5.23 -7.93
CA LEU A 284 6.18 -4.61 -6.72
C LEU A 284 7.06 -4.89 -5.49
N VAL A 285 7.64 -6.09 -5.38
CA VAL A 285 8.65 -6.40 -4.34
C VAL A 285 9.83 -5.42 -4.41
N GLN A 286 10.34 -5.14 -5.62
CA GLN A 286 11.45 -4.20 -5.80
C GLN A 286 11.05 -2.76 -5.46
N CYS A 287 9.83 -2.33 -5.84
CA CYS A 287 9.29 -1.03 -5.45
C CYS A 287 9.21 -0.89 -3.93
N TYR A 288 8.69 -1.90 -3.24
CA TYR A 288 8.64 -1.94 -1.78
C TYR A 288 10.06 -1.93 -1.16
N SER A 289 11.00 -2.72 -1.70
CA SER A 289 12.40 -2.77 -1.25
C SER A 289 13.03 -1.38 -1.29
N ARG A 290 12.75 -0.61 -2.36
CA ARG A 290 13.22 0.76 -2.55
C ARG A 290 12.59 1.77 -1.59
N LEU A 291 11.29 1.65 -1.31
CA LEU A 291 10.57 2.61 -0.48
C LEU A 291 10.76 2.39 1.03
N TYR A 292 10.95 1.14 1.46
CA TYR A 292 10.83 0.78 2.87
C TYR A 292 11.97 -0.05 3.46
N THR A 293 13.00 -0.38 2.69
CA THR A 293 14.12 -1.20 3.17
C THR A 293 15.47 -0.64 2.74
N LYS A 294 16.56 -1.15 3.33
CA LYS A 294 17.93 -0.82 2.89
C LYS A 294 18.43 -1.71 1.75
N GLY A 295 17.65 -2.74 1.37
CA GLY A 295 18.06 -3.79 0.43
C GLY A 295 18.29 -3.33 -1.01
N TYR A 296 17.66 -2.22 -1.40
CA TYR A 296 17.72 -1.62 -2.73
C TYR A 296 19.13 -1.40 -3.29
N VAL A 297 20.05 -0.92 -2.47
CA VAL A 297 21.43 -0.64 -2.91
C VAL A 297 22.14 -1.90 -3.37
N ARG A 298 21.92 -2.99 -2.63
CA ARG A 298 22.57 -4.26 -2.89
C ARG A 298 22.06 -4.87 -4.21
N GLU A 299 20.80 -4.60 -4.56
CA GLU A 299 20.22 -4.94 -5.87
C GLU A 299 20.84 -4.10 -6.99
N GLY A 300 21.01 -2.78 -6.79
CA GLY A 300 21.66 -1.90 -7.77
C GLY A 300 23.13 -2.27 -8.03
N ILE A 301 23.89 -2.57 -6.97
CA ILE A 301 25.28 -3.06 -7.09
C ILE A 301 25.32 -4.43 -7.80
N ALA A 302 24.42 -5.34 -7.42
CA ALA A 302 24.31 -6.66 -8.04
C ALA A 302 24.00 -6.60 -9.54
N ASP A 303 23.07 -5.73 -9.95
CA ASP A 303 22.67 -5.55 -11.35
C ASP A 303 23.76 -4.84 -12.17
N SER A 304 24.51 -3.94 -11.53
CA SER A 304 25.68 -3.29 -12.14
C SER A 304 26.82 -4.30 -12.37
N LEU A 305 27.08 -5.18 -11.41
CA LEU A 305 28.08 -6.24 -11.52
C LEU A 305 27.72 -7.30 -12.55
N SER A 306 26.44 -7.70 -12.66
CA SER A 306 26.01 -8.66 -13.69
C SER A 306 26.18 -8.10 -15.10
N LYS A 307 25.85 -6.82 -15.33
CA LYS A 307 26.06 -6.16 -16.63
C LYS A 307 27.53 -6.07 -17.02
N CYS A 308 28.43 -5.84 -16.06
CA CYS A 308 29.87 -5.90 -16.32
C CYS A 308 30.33 -7.31 -16.72
N LYS A 309 29.72 -8.36 -16.15
CA LYS A 309 30.08 -9.76 -16.42
C LYS A 309 29.57 -10.23 -17.79
N GLU A 310 28.34 -9.89 -18.18
CA GLU A 310 27.80 -10.19 -19.52
C GLU A 310 28.58 -9.48 -20.64
N GLY A 311 29.13 -8.30 -20.39
CA GLY A 311 30.03 -7.62 -21.32
C GLY A 311 31.37 -8.32 -21.55
N SER A 312 31.71 -9.33 -20.74
CA SER A 312 33.00 -10.05 -20.78
C SER A 312 32.90 -11.49 -21.31
N SER A 313 31.69 -12.03 -21.53
CA SER A 313 31.49 -13.43 -21.97
C SER A 313 30.64 -13.57 -23.23
N VAL A 314 31.06 -12.95 -24.33
CA VAL A 314 30.56 -13.31 -25.67
C VAL A 314 31.75 -13.73 -26.53
N GLY A 315 31.70 -15.00 -26.96
CA GLY A 315 32.70 -15.67 -27.77
C GLY A 315 32.83 -15.10 -29.19
N SER A 316 33.96 -15.46 -29.79
CA SER A 316 34.45 -15.17 -31.13
C SER A 316 33.40 -15.26 -32.26
N GLY A 317 33.05 -14.10 -32.83
CA GLY A 317 32.36 -13.91 -34.11
C GLY A 317 32.63 -12.48 -34.62
N PRO A 318 32.62 -12.21 -35.94
CA PRO A 318 33.25 -10.99 -36.46
C PRO A 318 32.41 -9.73 -36.22
N VAL A 319 33.00 -8.82 -35.43
CA VAL A 319 32.89 -7.35 -35.47
C VAL A 319 31.47 -6.77 -35.61
N SER A 320 30.68 -6.88 -34.55
CA SER A 320 29.79 -5.78 -34.15
C SER A 320 30.48 -4.98 -33.04
N LYS A 321 30.62 -3.66 -33.24
CA LYS A 321 31.29 -2.73 -32.32
C LYS A 321 30.92 -3.00 -30.85
N PRO A 322 31.87 -3.04 -29.91
CA PRO A 322 31.56 -3.21 -28.50
C PRO A 322 30.60 -2.09 -28.07
N LYS A 323 29.47 -2.43 -27.44
CA LYS A 323 28.59 -1.46 -26.77
C LYS A 323 29.44 -0.73 -25.74
N GLN A 324 29.84 0.50 -26.06
CA GLN A 324 30.65 1.35 -25.20
C GLN A 324 29.89 1.53 -23.88
N ILE A 325 30.35 0.85 -22.83
CA ILE A 325 29.90 1.10 -21.46
C ILE A 325 30.18 2.58 -21.21
N SER A 326 29.12 3.39 -21.11
CA SER A 326 29.30 4.83 -20.95
C SER A 326 30.08 5.10 -19.66
N SER A 327 31.05 6.02 -19.72
CA SER A 327 31.82 6.49 -18.55
C SER A 327 30.88 6.87 -17.38
N ASN A 328 29.69 7.39 -17.70
CA ASN A 328 28.64 7.72 -16.75
C ASN A 328 28.11 6.51 -15.96
N MET A 329 28.02 5.31 -16.57
CA MET A 329 27.52 4.11 -15.89
C MET A 329 28.54 3.58 -14.88
N VAL A 330 29.82 3.65 -15.19
CA VAL A 330 30.93 3.28 -14.27
C VAL A 330 31.01 4.30 -13.12
N CYS A 331 30.96 5.61 -13.42
CA CYS A 331 30.93 6.65 -12.40
C CYS A 331 29.71 6.52 -11.48
N THR A 332 28.55 6.14 -12.02
CA THR A 332 27.34 5.88 -11.23
C THR A 332 27.52 4.67 -10.31
N ALA A 333 28.05 3.56 -10.83
CA ALA A 333 28.29 2.36 -10.02
C ALA A 333 29.32 2.61 -8.90
N ILE A 334 30.37 3.40 -9.19
CA ILE A 334 31.37 3.81 -8.19
C ILE A 334 30.76 4.75 -7.16
N PHE A 335 30.00 5.78 -7.59
CA PHE A 335 29.29 6.68 -6.67
C PHE A 335 28.32 5.90 -5.78
N GLN A 336 27.54 4.98 -6.35
CA GLN A 336 26.62 4.13 -5.59
C GLN A 336 27.38 3.21 -4.63
N SER A 337 28.51 2.64 -5.03
CA SER A 337 29.34 1.80 -4.16
C SER A 337 30.00 2.59 -3.03
N ILE A 338 30.36 3.85 -3.24
CA ILE A 338 30.98 4.70 -2.22
C ILE A 338 29.92 5.26 -1.26
N VAL A 339 28.86 5.85 -1.81
CA VAL A 339 27.80 6.51 -1.02
C VAL A 339 26.94 5.51 -0.27
N TYR A 340 26.67 4.35 -0.86
CA TYR A 340 25.83 3.35 -0.24
C TYR A 340 26.59 2.12 0.27
N GLY A 341 27.63 1.68 -0.45
CA GLY A 341 28.44 0.53 -0.04
C GLY A 341 29.37 0.85 1.13
N GLY A 342 29.95 2.06 1.21
CA GLY A 342 30.82 2.46 2.32
C GLY A 342 30.14 2.38 3.70
N PRO A 343 29.02 3.10 3.91
CA PRO A 343 28.30 3.08 5.18
C PRO A 343 27.66 1.73 5.54
N THR A 344 27.34 0.89 4.53
CA THR A 344 26.77 -0.44 4.77
C THR A 344 27.83 -1.50 5.01
N LEU A 345 28.93 -1.55 4.24
CA LEU A 345 29.96 -2.58 4.30
C LEU A 345 30.91 -2.42 5.49
N PHE A 346 31.20 -1.18 5.90
CA PHE A 346 32.13 -0.90 7.01
C PHE A 346 31.71 -1.58 8.33
N PRO A 347 30.44 -1.49 8.79
CA PRO A 347 29.96 -2.21 9.97
C PRO A 347 30.20 -3.73 9.98
N TYR A 348 30.02 -4.40 8.82
CA TYR A 348 30.19 -5.85 8.72
C TYR A 348 31.61 -6.31 9.02
N VAL A 349 32.61 -5.45 8.78
CA VAL A 349 34.01 -5.75 9.06
C VAL A 349 34.40 -5.21 10.45
N ALA A 350 33.94 -4.01 10.80
CA ALA A 350 34.31 -3.34 12.03
C ALA A 350 33.79 -4.05 13.30
N ILE A 351 32.56 -4.56 13.30
CA ILE A 351 31.94 -5.18 14.50
C ILE A 351 32.61 -6.52 14.85
N PRO A 352 32.90 -7.45 13.91
CA PRO A 352 33.69 -8.64 14.22
C PRO A 352 35.11 -8.34 14.71
N ILE A 353 35.79 -7.34 14.13
CA ILE A 353 37.11 -6.90 14.61
C ILE A 353 37.00 -6.36 16.04
N ALA A 354 35.98 -5.56 16.34
CA ALA A 354 35.73 -5.06 17.68
C ALA A 354 35.45 -6.20 18.68
N LEU A 355 34.72 -7.24 18.27
CA LEU A 355 34.51 -8.45 19.08
C LEU A 355 35.81 -9.18 19.40
N VAL A 356 36.69 -9.34 18.42
CA VAL A 356 38.01 -9.97 18.62
C VAL A 356 38.89 -9.13 19.54
N LEU A 357 38.91 -7.81 19.35
CA LEU A 357 39.66 -6.89 20.20
C LEU A 357 39.14 -6.89 21.64
N PHE A 358 37.82 -6.95 21.82
CA PHE A 358 37.17 -7.04 23.12
C PHE A 358 37.54 -8.36 23.83
N ALA A 359 37.44 -9.50 23.14
CA ALA A 359 37.83 -10.80 23.68
C ALA A 359 39.34 -10.90 24.00
N ALA A 360 40.18 -10.20 23.23
CA ALA A 360 41.61 -10.12 23.48
C ALA A 360 41.98 -9.19 24.65
N ALA A 361 41.14 -8.19 24.95
CA ALA A 361 41.29 -7.29 26.09
C ALA A 361 40.86 -7.99 27.41
N GLU A 362 39.77 -8.75 27.39
CA GLU A 362 39.29 -9.50 28.56
C GLU A 362 40.34 -10.47 29.11
N LYS A 363 41.06 -11.18 28.23
CA LYS A 363 42.12 -12.13 28.63
C LYS A 363 43.34 -11.44 29.28
N GLY A 364 43.49 -10.13 29.12
CA GLY A 364 44.69 -9.38 29.50
C GLY A 364 44.58 -8.57 30.80
N ASP A 365 43.38 -8.36 31.35
CA ASP A 365 43.17 -7.41 32.45
C ASP A 365 42.40 -8.02 33.65
N PRO A 366 43.04 -8.21 34.82
CA PRO A 366 42.40 -8.74 36.04
C PRO A 366 41.29 -7.85 36.63
N LEU A 367 41.23 -6.55 36.26
CA LEU A 367 40.28 -5.57 36.82
C LEU A 367 38.80 -5.82 36.44
N LEU A 368 38.55 -6.70 35.48
CA LEU A 368 37.22 -7.07 34.98
C LEU A 368 36.45 -8.09 35.85
N HIS A 369 37.06 -8.61 36.93
CA HIS A 369 36.56 -9.78 37.67
C HIS A 369 35.54 -9.49 38.80
N SER A 370 35.13 -8.23 39.01
CA SER A 370 34.04 -7.92 39.95
C SER A 370 32.72 -8.58 39.51
N ARG A 371 31.86 -8.99 40.46
CA ARG A 371 30.54 -9.60 40.17
C ARG A 371 29.69 -8.74 39.23
N ARG A 372 29.81 -7.40 39.33
CA ARG A 372 29.14 -6.43 38.45
C ARG A 372 29.83 -6.32 37.08
N GLY A 373 31.16 -6.38 37.04
CA GLY A 373 31.94 -6.46 35.79
C GLY A 373 31.62 -7.69 34.95
N ARG A 374 31.39 -8.86 35.57
CA ARG A 374 30.99 -10.09 34.85
C ARG A 374 29.67 -9.94 34.11
N VAL A 375 28.70 -9.25 34.72
CA VAL A 375 27.41 -8.95 34.07
C VAL A 375 27.62 -7.98 32.90
N ASP A 376 28.41 -6.93 33.10
CA ASP A 376 28.70 -5.95 32.05
C ASP A 376 29.40 -6.58 30.84
N ILE A 377 30.33 -7.52 31.08
CA ILE A 377 31.02 -8.31 30.06
C ILE A 377 30.02 -9.19 29.31
N MET A 378 29.15 -9.92 30.04
CA MET A 378 28.13 -10.78 29.44
C MET A 378 27.17 -9.99 28.54
N VAL A 379 26.69 -8.84 29.00
CA VAL A 379 25.80 -7.95 28.21
C VAL A 379 26.54 -7.41 26.99
N SER A 380 27.80 -7.00 27.13
CA SER A 380 28.62 -6.50 26.02
C SER A 380 28.90 -7.56 24.96
N TYR A 381 29.15 -8.81 25.37
CA TYR A 381 29.23 -9.95 24.45
C TYR A 381 27.91 -10.22 23.75
N LEU A 382 26.79 -10.19 24.48
CA LEU A 382 25.47 -10.39 23.90
C LEU A 382 25.17 -9.33 22.81
N LEU A 383 25.56 -8.08 23.04
CA LEU A 383 25.41 -6.98 22.07
C LEU A 383 26.31 -7.16 20.85
N LEU A 384 27.60 -7.48 21.04
CA LEU A 384 28.54 -7.73 19.95
C LEU A 384 28.12 -8.93 19.10
N VAL A 385 27.86 -10.07 19.73
CA VAL A 385 27.43 -11.30 19.04
C VAL A 385 26.07 -11.09 18.39
N GLY A 386 25.12 -10.45 19.09
CA GLY A 386 23.81 -10.11 18.53
C GLY A 386 23.93 -9.24 17.28
N ALA A 387 24.77 -8.20 17.29
CA ALA A 387 25.01 -7.36 16.13
C ALA A 387 25.62 -8.13 14.95
N VAL A 388 26.62 -8.99 15.20
CA VAL A 388 27.21 -9.85 14.14
C VAL A 388 26.18 -10.83 13.59
N VAL A 389 25.38 -11.47 14.44
CA VAL A 389 24.35 -12.44 14.03
C VAL A 389 23.29 -11.76 13.17
N LEU A 390 22.80 -10.57 13.55
CA LEU A 390 21.82 -9.82 12.77
C LEU A 390 22.37 -9.40 11.41
N ASP A 391 23.60 -8.90 11.38
CA ASP A 391 24.29 -8.50 10.14
C ASP A 391 24.47 -9.71 9.20
N VAL A 392 25.02 -10.83 9.70
CA VAL A 392 25.19 -12.06 8.90
C VAL A 392 23.83 -12.61 8.43
N SER A 393 22.81 -12.61 9.29
CA SER A 393 21.46 -13.07 8.95
C SER A 393 20.82 -12.21 7.85
N SER A 394 21.10 -10.91 7.81
CA SER A 394 20.65 -10.00 6.74
C SER A 394 21.28 -10.33 5.38
N ILE A 395 22.56 -10.68 5.36
CA ILE A 395 23.26 -11.12 4.13
C ILE A 395 22.70 -12.46 3.68
N VAL A 396 22.56 -13.43 4.59
CA VAL A 396 22.00 -14.74 4.26
C VAL A 396 20.58 -14.61 3.73
N SER A 397 19.73 -13.79 4.36
CA SER A 397 18.36 -13.54 3.89
C SER A 397 18.32 -12.94 2.48
N PHE A 398 19.27 -12.07 2.15
CA PHE A 398 19.37 -11.50 0.80
C PHE A 398 19.88 -12.46 -0.25
N ILE A 399 20.86 -13.27 0.10
CA ILE A 399 21.36 -14.32 -0.79
C ILE A 399 20.22 -15.33 -1.03
N PHE A 400 19.49 -15.70 0.02
CA PHE A 400 18.36 -16.61 -0.10
C PHE A 400 17.20 -15.99 -0.89
N SER A 401 16.88 -14.71 -0.69
CA SER A 401 15.92 -14.00 -1.55
C SER A 401 16.39 -13.91 -3.01
N ARG A 402 17.71 -14.03 -3.24
CA ARG A 402 18.27 -14.11 -4.59
C ARG A 402 18.10 -15.47 -5.26
N PHE A 403 17.92 -16.55 -4.51
CA PHE A 403 17.73 -17.90 -5.06
C PHE A 403 16.28 -18.38 -4.98
N SER A 404 15.49 -17.86 -4.05
CA SER A 404 14.08 -18.19 -3.91
C SER A 404 13.26 -17.44 -4.96
N SER A 405 12.72 -18.16 -5.94
CA SER A 405 11.67 -17.64 -6.81
C SER A 405 10.45 -17.33 -5.93
N SER A 406 10.09 -16.04 -5.84
CA SER A 406 9.03 -15.53 -4.98
C SER A 406 7.66 -15.81 -5.58
N LYS A 407 7.28 -17.08 -5.71
CA LYS A 407 6.01 -17.48 -6.34
C LYS A 407 4.77 -17.04 -5.54
N GLU A 408 4.91 -16.68 -4.27
CA GLU A 408 3.78 -16.45 -3.36
C GLU A 408 3.85 -15.12 -2.58
N LEU A 409 4.41 -14.05 -3.15
CA LEU A 409 4.66 -12.85 -2.34
C LEU A 409 3.54 -11.81 -2.32
N TRP A 410 2.68 -11.69 -3.35
CA TRP A 410 1.68 -10.60 -3.43
C TRP A 410 0.40 -11.01 -4.17
N CYS A 411 -0.74 -10.51 -3.68
CA CYS A 411 -2.10 -10.68 -4.24
C CYS A 411 -2.57 -12.14 -4.47
N GLN A 412 -2.81 -12.84 -3.36
CA GLN A 412 -3.61 -14.08 -3.33
C GLN A 412 -5.01 -13.86 -2.75
N LYS A 413 -5.33 -12.63 -2.32
CA LYS A 413 -6.57 -12.31 -1.63
C LYS A 413 -7.19 -11.04 -2.18
N LEU A 414 -8.51 -11.05 -2.24
CA LEU A 414 -9.36 -9.94 -2.62
C LEU A 414 -10.19 -9.58 -1.38
N ASN A 415 -10.01 -8.37 -0.85
CA ASN A 415 -10.85 -7.87 0.22
C ASN A 415 -12.28 -7.69 -0.30
N GLN A 416 -13.28 -7.97 0.52
CA GLN A 416 -14.69 -7.93 0.11
C GLN A 416 -15.51 -7.09 1.07
N TYR A 417 -16.36 -6.25 0.51
CA TYR A 417 -17.39 -5.52 1.23
C TYR A 417 -18.72 -5.65 0.48
N ASN A 418 -19.75 -6.17 1.15
CA ASN A 418 -21.10 -6.28 0.58
C ASN A 418 -22.06 -5.44 1.42
N MET A 419 -22.64 -4.43 0.77
CA MET A 419 -23.48 -3.43 1.44
C MET A 419 -24.79 -4.04 1.96
N ILE A 420 -25.40 -4.98 1.22
CA ILE A 420 -26.67 -5.61 1.59
C ILE A 420 -26.49 -6.51 2.82
N ASN A 421 -25.39 -7.27 2.88
CA ASN A 421 -25.05 -8.07 4.06
C ASN A 421 -24.80 -7.18 5.29
N SER A 422 -24.16 -6.02 5.11
CA SER A 422 -23.95 -5.04 6.19
C SER A 422 -25.27 -4.48 6.72
N ALA A 423 -26.25 -4.25 5.85
CA ALA A 423 -27.59 -3.79 6.21
C ALA A 423 -28.41 -4.81 7.03
N GLU A 424 -28.03 -6.09 7.05
CA GLU A 424 -28.70 -7.11 7.88
C GLU A 424 -28.31 -7.06 9.36
N VAL A 425 -27.18 -6.43 9.68
CA VAL A 425 -26.60 -6.36 11.03
C VAL A 425 -27.23 -5.19 11.80
N SER A 426 -27.47 -5.37 13.11
CA SER A 426 -28.01 -4.29 13.96
C SER A 426 -27.09 -3.07 13.94
N GLU A 427 -27.67 -1.86 14.02
CA GLU A 427 -26.95 -0.59 13.98
C GLU A 427 -25.80 -0.48 15.00
N CYS A 428 -26.00 -0.98 16.22
CA CYS A 428 -24.97 -1.03 17.26
C CYS A 428 -23.76 -1.90 16.85
N LEU A 429 -24.01 -3.10 16.34
CA LEU A 429 -22.96 -4.00 15.86
C LEU A 429 -22.26 -3.45 14.61
N ARG A 430 -22.98 -2.74 13.73
CA ARG A 430 -22.40 -2.08 12.56
C ARG A 430 -21.40 -1.00 12.95
N SER A 431 -21.74 -0.14 13.91
CA SER A 431 -20.82 0.89 14.43
C SER A 431 -19.55 0.28 15.05
N ILE A 432 -19.69 -0.87 15.72
CA ILE A 432 -18.54 -1.64 16.24
C ILE A 432 -17.73 -2.23 15.08
N GLN A 433 -18.38 -2.86 14.10
CA GLN A 433 -17.71 -3.45 12.94
C GLN A 433 -16.94 -2.40 12.12
N GLU A 434 -17.51 -1.23 11.87
CA GLU A 434 -16.85 -0.12 11.16
C GLU A 434 -15.62 0.38 11.92
N LYS A 435 -15.70 0.48 13.25
CA LYS A 435 -14.59 0.98 14.08
C LYS A 435 -13.44 -0.02 14.20
N PHE A 436 -13.73 -1.31 14.11
CA PHE A 436 -12.73 -2.39 14.20
C PHE A 436 -12.36 -3.03 12.83
N GLY A 437 -13.03 -2.62 11.74
CA GLY A 437 -12.85 -3.19 10.40
C GLY A 437 -13.28 -4.65 10.27
N CYS A 438 -14.28 -5.08 11.05
CA CYS A 438 -14.75 -6.48 11.10
C CYS A 438 -15.82 -6.83 10.06
N ASP A 439 -16.19 -5.87 9.21
CA ASP A 439 -17.14 -6.02 8.11
C ASP A 439 -16.46 -6.40 6.77
N VAL A 440 -15.12 -6.42 6.75
CA VAL A 440 -14.33 -6.83 5.59
C VAL A 440 -13.85 -8.27 5.78
N TYR A 441 -14.01 -9.09 4.74
CA TYR A 441 -13.48 -10.46 4.69
C TYR A 441 -12.60 -10.66 3.44
N ASP A 442 -11.66 -11.60 3.53
CA ASP A 442 -10.75 -11.93 2.42
C ASP A 442 -11.29 -13.13 1.63
N VAL A 443 -11.36 -13.02 0.31
CA VAL A 443 -11.58 -14.16 -0.60
C VAL A 443 -10.30 -14.45 -1.38
N ALA A 444 -10.00 -15.72 -1.65
CA ALA A 444 -8.82 -16.07 -2.45
C ALA A 444 -9.01 -15.58 -3.90
N LEU A 445 -8.03 -14.83 -4.42
CA LEU A 445 -8.07 -14.35 -5.80
C LEU A 445 -7.93 -15.53 -6.76
N SER A 446 -9.03 -15.90 -7.41
CA SER A 446 -9.08 -17.05 -8.31
C SER A 446 -8.32 -16.76 -9.61
N MET A 447 -7.73 -17.82 -10.22
CA MET A 447 -7.06 -17.70 -11.52
C MET A 447 -7.98 -17.12 -12.60
N PRO A 448 -9.26 -17.56 -12.75
CA PRO A 448 -10.11 -17.05 -13.81
C PRO A 448 -10.32 -15.52 -13.77
N ILE A 449 -10.29 -14.89 -12.59
CA ILE A 449 -10.36 -13.43 -12.48
C ILE A 449 -9.11 -12.78 -13.06
N LYS A 450 -7.93 -13.34 -12.78
CA LYS A 450 -6.66 -12.83 -13.33
C LYS A 450 -6.65 -12.96 -14.85
N GLU A 451 -7.05 -14.11 -15.37
CA GLU A 451 -7.12 -14.37 -16.81
C GLU A 451 -8.10 -13.39 -17.47
N PHE A 452 -9.32 -13.31 -16.97
CA PHE A 452 -10.34 -12.42 -17.52
C PHE A 452 -9.92 -10.94 -17.55
N ILE A 453 -9.32 -10.44 -16.47
CA ILE A 453 -8.86 -9.05 -16.41
C ILE A 453 -7.69 -8.83 -17.38
N LEU A 454 -6.71 -9.72 -17.43
CA LEU A 454 -5.61 -9.57 -18.38
C LEU A 454 -6.08 -9.63 -19.84
N ASP A 455 -6.92 -10.60 -20.17
CA ASP A 455 -7.45 -10.82 -21.53
C ASP A 455 -8.29 -9.64 -21.98
N THR A 456 -9.19 -9.15 -21.13
CA THR A 456 -10.01 -7.97 -21.43
C THR A 456 -9.13 -6.76 -21.73
N LEU A 457 -8.08 -6.55 -20.94
CA LEU A 457 -7.15 -5.45 -21.15
C LEU A 457 -6.37 -5.59 -22.47
N LEU A 458 -5.89 -6.80 -22.80
CA LEU A 458 -5.18 -7.08 -24.04
C LEU A 458 -6.09 -6.91 -25.27
N VAL A 459 -7.31 -7.43 -25.22
CA VAL A 459 -8.31 -7.30 -26.29
C VAL A 459 -8.68 -5.84 -26.53
N SER A 460 -8.86 -5.03 -25.49
CA SER A 460 -9.06 -3.59 -25.68
C SER A 460 -7.84 -2.91 -26.31
N GLY A 461 -6.63 -3.36 -25.96
CA GLY A 461 -5.40 -2.91 -26.62
C GLY A 461 -5.32 -3.26 -28.11
N THR A 462 -5.74 -4.47 -28.51
CA THR A 462 -5.78 -4.87 -29.93
C THR A 462 -6.81 -4.08 -30.73
N ARG A 463 -7.91 -3.67 -30.09
CA ARG A 463 -8.96 -2.81 -30.66
C ARG A 463 -8.62 -1.31 -30.66
N LYS A 464 -7.46 -0.91 -30.12
CA LYS A 464 -7.03 0.49 -29.96
C LYS A 464 -7.92 1.31 -29.02
N GLU A 465 -8.56 0.66 -28.04
CA GLU A 465 -9.43 1.27 -27.04
C GLU A 465 -8.62 1.82 -25.85
N TRP A 466 -7.73 2.77 -26.12
CA TRP A 466 -6.80 3.31 -25.12
C TRP A 466 -7.46 4.12 -24.00
N ASN A 467 -8.73 4.51 -24.18
CA ASN A 467 -9.51 5.29 -23.24
C ASN A 467 -10.24 4.44 -22.17
N ILE A 468 -9.92 3.16 -22.03
CA ILE A 468 -10.58 2.24 -21.08
C ILE A 468 -10.54 2.71 -19.61
N ALA A 469 -9.52 3.48 -19.21
CA ALA A 469 -9.45 4.06 -17.87
C ALA A 469 -10.30 5.32 -17.69
N SER A 470 -10.88 5.86 -18.77
CA SER A 470 -11.75 7.05 -18.75
C SER A 470 -13.23 6.67 -18.81
N THR A 471 -13.52 5.41 -19.11
CA THR A 471 -14.87 4.88 -19.23
C THR A 471 -15.21 4.02 -18.00
N ARG A 472 -16.49 3.89 -17.66
CA ARG A 472 -17.03 3.32 -16.42
C ARG A 472 -17.97 2.15 -16.68
N GLY A 473 -17.96 1.59 -17.89
CA GLY A 473 -18.86 0.56 -18.40
C GLY A 473 -19.42 0.87 -19.80
N GLN A 474 -19.16 2.06 -20.36
CA GLN A 474 -19.72 2.45 -21.66
C GLN A 474 -19.14 1.61 -22.79
N LEU A 475 -17.88 1.20 -22.67
CA LEU A 475 -17.21 0.40 -23.70
C LEU A 475 -17.79 -1.01 -23.74
N ALA A 476 -17.97 -1.63 -22.58
CA ALA A 476 -18.65 -2.92 -22.44
C ALA A 476 -20.09 -2.88 -23.00
N LEU A 477 -20.85 -1.82 -22.71
CA LEU A 477 -22.19 -1.62 -23.26
C LEU A 477 -22.18 -1.41 -24.78
N HIS A 478 -21.23 -0.63 -25.31
CA HIS A 478 -21.09 -0.39 -26.74
C HIS A 478 -20.83 -1.68 -27.53
N HIS A 479 -19.93 -2.53 -27.04
CA HIS A 479 -19.65 -3.85 -27.64
C HIS A 479 -20.88 -4.74 -27.72
N ARG A 480 -21.80 -4.57 -26.78
CA ARG A 480 -23.08 -5.29 -26.76
C ARG A 480 -24.17 -4.62 -27.59
N LYS A 481 -24.16 -3.29 -27.73
CA LYS A 481 -25.15 -2.55 -28.52
C LYS A 481 -25.07 -2.91 -30.01
N ALA A 482 -23.89 -3.32 -30.47
CA ALA A 482 -23.70 -3.94 -31.79
C ALA A 482 -24.58 -5.19 -32.01
N THR A 483 -25.12 -5.81 -30.95
CA THR A 483 -25.98 -7.00 -31.01
C THR A 483 -27.43 -6.79 -30.54
N THR A 484 -27.79 -5.74 -29.77
CA THR A 484 -29.20 -5.52 -29.30
C THR A 484 -29.56 -4.04 -29.06
N SER A 485 -30.79 -3.62 -29.40
CA SER A 485 -31.25 -2.22 -29.49
C SER A 485 -32.01 -1.61 -28.29
N THR A 486 -32.02 -2.22 -27.09
CA THR A 486 -32.94 -1.83 -25.99
C THR A 486 -32.30 -1.77 -24.59
N LEU A 487 -31.35 -0.85 -24.32
CA LEU A 487 -30.65 -0.74 -23.02
C LEU A 487 -30.57 0.72 -22.50
N ARG A 488 -31.72 1.39 -22.30
CA ARG A 488 -31.77 2.84 -21.97
C ARG A 488 -31.38 3.12 -20.53
N ALA A 489 -31.86 2.34 -19.55
CA ALA A 489 -31.54 2.54 -18.15
C ALA A 489 -30.06 2.20 -17.85
N LEU A 490 -29.53 1.17 -18.49
CA LEU A 490 -28.10 0.83 -18.44
C LEU A 490 -27.22 1.97 -18.95
N GLU A 491 -27.54 2.59 -20.09
CA GLU A 491 -26.78 3.71 -20.62
C GLU A 491 -26.82 4.94 -19.71
N GLU A 492 -27.99 5.25 -19.17
CA GLU A 492 -28.16 6.37 -18.25
C GLU A 492 -27.41 6.12 -16.93
N SER A 493 -27.29 4.86 -16.49
CA SER A 493 -26.58 4.49 -15.27
C SER A 493 -25.06 4.64 -15.37
N VAL A 494 -24.49 4.60 -16.58
CA VAL A 494 -23.04 4.70 -16.80
C VAL A 494 -22.66 6.09 -17.36
N ARG A 495 -23.61 6.99 -17.59
CA ARG A 495 -23.36 8.33 -18.16
C ARG A 495 -22.42 9.17 -17.30
N THR A 496 -21.53 9.92 -17.95
CA THR A 496 -20.44 10.72 -17.34
C THR A 496 -20.89 11.87 -16.43
N GLY A 497 -22.17 12.28 -16.49
CA GLY A 497 -22.72 13.41 -15.73
C GLY A 497 -23.07 13.10 -14.26
N VAL A 498 -22.77 11.89 -13.78
CA VAL A 498 -23.07 11.47 -12.41
C VAL A 498 -21.79 11.24 -11.63
N ASP A 499 -21.74 11.67 -10.37
CA ASP A 499 -20.64 11.41 -9.45
C ASP A 499 -20.31 9.89 -9.44
N PHE A 500 -19.05 9.55 -9.71
CA PHE A 500 -18.61 8.15 -9.88
C PHE A 500 -18.98 7.23 -8.71
N PRO A 501 -18.70 7.59 -7.44
CA PRO A 501 -19.00 6.71 -6.31
C PRO A 501 -20.50 6.62 -6.04
N ARG A 502 -21.24 7.69 -6.37
CA ARG A 502 -22.61 7.98 -5.96
C ARG A 502 -23.63 7.05 -6.59
N SER A 503 -23.74 7.08 -7.91
CA SER A 503 -24.80 6.32 -8.60
C SER A 503 -24.23 5.14 -9.36
N VAL A 504 -23.08 5.26 -10.01
CA VAL A 504 -22.59 4.18 -10.88
C VAL A 504 -22.22 2.94 -10.05
N LEU A 505 -21.43 3.10 -8.99
CA LEU A 505 -20.97 1.97 -8.18
C LEU A 505 -22.08 1.40 -7.28
N ILE A 506 -22.85 2.25 -6.58
CA ILE A 506 -23.91 1.78 -5.69
C ILE A 506 -25.07 1.14 -6.48
N ILE A 507 -25.52 1.74 -7.59
CA ILE A 507 -26.59 1.18 -8.44
C ILE A 507 -26.17 -0.17 -9.00
N TRP A 508 -24.98 -0.25 -9.61
CA TRP A 508 -24.51 -1.51 -10.20
C TRP A 508 -24.24 -2.57 -9.14
N HIS A 509 -23.77 -2.21 -7.95
CA HIS A 509 -23.58 -3.17 -6.85
C HIS A 509 -24.93 -3.78 -6.42
N ILE A 510 -25.93 -2.94 -6.15
CA ILE A 510 -27.28 -3.42 -5.80
C ILE A 510 -27.87 -4.24 -6.94
N ALA A 511 -27.79 -3.77 -8.19
CA ALA A 511 -28.33 -4.47 -9.34
C ALA A 511 -27.66 -5.83 -9.58
N THR A 512 -26.34 -5.91 -9.40
CA THR A 512 -25.56 -7.15 -9.48
C THR A 512 -26.01 -8.15 -8.40
N ASP A 513 -26.21 -7.69 -7.17
CA ASP A 513 -26.66 -8.54 -6.06
C ASP A 513 -28.11 -9.02 -6.28
N ILE A 514 -29.01 -8.15 -6.79
CA ILE A 514 -30.37 -8.54 -7.19
C ILE A 514 -30.32 -9.63 -8.28
N CYS A 515 -29.52 -9.43 -9.34
CA CYS A 515 -29.35 -10.42 -10.42
C CYS A 515 -28.78 -11.74 -9.91
N PHE A 516 -27.81 -11.68 -8.99
CA PHE A 516 -27.17 -12.84 -8.38
C PHE A 516 -28.19 -13.71 -7.65
N ARG A 517 -29.04 -13.08 -6.82
CA ARG A 517 -30.08 -13.77 -6.06
C ARG A 517 -31.24 -14.24 -6.95
N TYR A 518 -31.58 -13.51 -8.01
CA TYR A 518 -32.60 -13.93 -9.00
C TYR A 518 -32.22 -15.23 -9.72
N SER A 519 -30.97 -15.36 -10.17
CA SER A 519 -30.53 -16.57 -10.89
C SER A 519 -30.47 -17.82 -10.01
N GLY A 520 -30.36 -17.70 -8.68
CA GLY A 520 -30.35 -18.85 -7.75
C GLY A 520 -31.66 -19.64 -7.72
N ASP A 521 -32.78 -19.05 -8.16
CA ASP A 521 -34.11 -19.67 -8.17
C ASP A 521 -34.34 -20.57 -9.41
N LYS A 522 -33.53 -20.40 -10.48
CA LYS A 522 -33.71 -21.08 -11.78
C LYS A 522 -32.71 -22.18 -12.09
N ASP A 523 -31.67 -22.35 -11.26
CA ASP A 523 -30.59 -23.32 -11.47
C ASP A 523 -31.07 -24.80 -11.43
N ALA A 524 -32.34 -25.07 -11.12
CA ALA A 524 -32.93 -26.41 -11.11
C ALA A 524 -33.49 -26.92 -12.46
N ALA A 525 -33.56 -26.10 -13.52
CA ALA A 525 -34.41 -26.42 -14.68
C ALA A 525 -33.79 -26.32 -16.10
N THR A 526 -32.48 -26.08 -16.27
CA THR A 526 -31.90 -25.88 -17.63
C THR A 526 -30.77 -26.85 -17.98
N THR A 527 -30.94 -27.57 -19.11
CA THR A 527 -29.94 -28.42 -19.77
C THR A 527 -29.01 -27.57 -20.66
N TYR A 528 -27.81 -27.28 -20.18
CA TYR A 528 -26.73 -26.66 -20.95
C TYR A 528 -25.58 -27.64 -21.22
N SER A 529 -24.74 -27.34 -22.22
CA SER A 529 -23.44 -27.99 -22.43
C SER A 529 -22.52 -27.77 -21.21
N ALA A 530 -21.72 -28.77 -20.85
CA ALA A 530 -20.83 -28.73 -19.68
C ALA A 530 -19.87 -27.52 -19.68
N ASP A 531 -19.40 -27.11 -20.87
CA ASP A 531 -18.50 -25.96 -21.06
C ASP A 531 -19.20 -24.62 -20.80
N GLY A 532 -20.43 -24.45 -21.32
CA GLY A 532 -21.24 -23.25 -21.09
C GLY A 532 -21.67 -23.09 -19.63
N LEU A 533 -21.92 -24.20 -18.91
CA LEU A 533 -22.25 -24.18 -17.48
C LEU A 533 -21.06 -23.71 -16.62
N LEU A 534 -19.85 -24.19 -16.94
CA LEU A 534 -18.63 -23.79 -16.24
C LEU A 534 -18.31 -22.31 -16.45
N LYS A 535 -18.43 -21.84 -17.71
CA LYS A 535 -18.25 -20.44 -18.09
C LYS A 535 -19.27 -19.53 -17.40
N LYS A 536 -20.56 -19.94 -17.37
CA LYS A 536 -21.63 -19.27 -16.61
C LYS A 536 -21.29 -19.13 -15.12
N HIS A 537 -20.93 -20.23 -14.47
CA HIS A 537 -20.62 -20.22 -13.03
C HIS A 537 -19.41 -19.33 -12.73
N CYS A 538 -18.41 -19.34 -13.61
CA CYS A 538 -17.21 -18.52 -13.49
C CYS A 538 -17.52 -17.01 -13.54
N TYR A 539 -18.24 -16.54 -14.56
CA TYR A 539 -18.60 -15.12 -14.67
C TYR A 539 -19.51 -14.67 -13.53
N LYS A 540 -20.51 -15.49 -13.16
CA LYS A 540 -21.43 -15.19 -12.05
C LYS A 540 -20.69 -14.93 -10.74
N GLN A 541 -19.74 -15.81 -10.40
CA GLN A 541 -18.93 -15.66 -9.18
C GLN A 541 -17.97 -14.46 -9.28
N MET A 542 -17.29 -14.31 -10.42
CA MET A 542 -16.37 -13.21 -10.66
C MET A 542 -17.02 -11.84 -10.59
N SER A 543 -18.18 -11.65 -11.21
CA SER A 543 -18.94 -10.40 -11.15
C SER A 543 -19.25 -9.98 -9.71
N ARG A 544 -19.62 -10.95 -8.86
CA ARG A 544 -19.89 -10.70 -7.44
C ARG A 544 -18.63 -10.32 -6.68
N GLU A 545 -17.53 -11.04 -6.90
CA GLU A 545 -16.24 -10.79 -6.24
C GLU A 545 -15.64 -9.43 -6.63
N LEU A 546 -15.71 -9.07 -7.92
CA LEU A 546 -15.28 -7.76 -8.42
C LEU A 546 -16.14 -6.62 -7.87
N SER A 547 -17.46 -6.81 -7.85
CA SER A 547 -18.40 -5.82 -7.30
C SER A 547 -18.11 -5.51 -5.83
N ASN A 548 -18.01 -6.55 -4.99
CA ASN A 548 -17.68 -6.41 -3.57
C ASN A 548 -16.29 -5.80 -3.34
N TYR A 549 -15.31 -6.09 -4.21
CA TYR A 549 -13.96 -5.55 -4.09
C TYR A 549 -13.90 -4.06 -4.41
N ILE A 550 -14.60 -3.62 -5.46
CA ILE A 550 -14.66 -2.20 -5.80
C ILE A 550 -15.40 -1.41 -4.71
N MET A 551 -16.46 -2.00 -4.13
CA MET A 551 -17.11 -1.43 -2.95
C MET A 551 -16.16 -1.30 -1.75
N TYR A 552 -15.30 -2.29 -1.51
CA TYR A 552 -14.25 -2.21 -0.49
C TYR A 552 -13.27 -1.05 -0.78
N LEU A 553 -12.77 -0.94 -2.02
CA LEU A 553 -11.83 0.12 -2.39
C LEU A 553 -12.40 1.52 -2.15
N VAL A 554 -13.66 1.73 -2.53
CA VAL A 554 -14.27 3.06 -2.44
C VAL A 554 -14.70 3.40 -1.01
N PHE A 555 -15.47 2.53 -0.35
CA PHE A 555 -16.07 2.86 0.95
C PHE A 555 -15.20 2.52 2.16
N LYS A 556 -14.29 1.55 2.04
CA LYS A 556 -13.39 1.16 3.16
C LYS A 556 -11.99 1.73 3.03
N CYS A 557 -11.48 1.85 1.81
CA CYS A 557 -10.20 2.52 1.59
C CYS A 557 -10.33 4.02 1.28
N GLY A 558 -11.54 4.55 1.11
CA GLY A 558 -11.79 5.97 0.84
C GLY A 558 -11.33 6.42 -0.55
N VAL A 559 -11.16 5.49 -1.50
CA VAL A 559 -10.71 5.83 -2.85
C VAL A 559 -11.83 6.54 -3.59
N MET A 560 -11.55 7.73 -4.11
CA MET A 560 -12.50 8.57 -4.85
C MET A 560 -13.77 8.94 -4.04
N LEU A 561 -13.76 8.75 -2.72
CA LEU A 561 -14.92 8.98 -1.88
C LEU A 561 -15.14 10.48 -1.65
N THR A 562 -16.35 10.96 -1.93
CA THR A 562 -16.79 12.33 -1.62
C THR A 562 -17.67 12.31 -0.37
N THR A 563 -17.71 13.42 0.38
CA THR A 563 -18.60 13.57 1.56
C THR A 563 -20.04 13.20 1.21
N TYR A 564 -20.47 13.65 0.04
CA TYR A 564 -21.80 13.39 -0.46
C TYR A 564 -22.03 11.89 -0.73
N SER A 565 -21.09 11.20 -1.40
CA SER A 565 -21.23 9.76 -1.67
C SER A 565 -21.23 8.88 -0.42
N HIS A 566 -20.58 9.33 0.66
CA HIS A 566 -20.62 8.65 1.95
C HIS A 566 -22.03 8.76 2.57
N VAL A 567 -22.62 9.96 2.55
CA VAL A 567 -23.98 10.18 3.07
C VAL A 567 -25.00 9.35 2.28
N GLU A 568 -24.93 9.36 0.95
CA GLU A 568 -25.86 8.56 0.14
C GLU A 568 -25.71 7.04 0.34
N HIS A 569 -24.49 6.55 0.55
CA HIS A 569 -24.27 5.16 0.91
C HIS A 569 -24.96 4.82 2.23
N ASP A 570 -24.82 5.68 3.25
CA ASP A 570 -25.43 5.47 4.55
C ASP A 570 -26.96 5.56 4.50
N ASP A 571 -27.50 6.52 3.74
CA ASP A 571 -28.94 6.68 3.50
C ASP A 571 -29.50 5.45 2.78
N THR A 572 -28.84 4.98 1.72
CA THR A 572 -29.25 3.77 0.98
C THR A 572 -29.20 2.53 1.85
N LEU A 573 -28.15 2.39 2.68
CA LEU A 573 -28.00 1.28 3.61
C LEU A 573 -29.12 1.32 4.67
N TYR A 574 -29.46 2.51 5.16
CA TYR A 574 -30.58 2.71 6.09
C TYR A 574 -31.93 2.35 5.44
N GLU A 575 -32.19 2.78 4.20
CA GLU A 575 -33.41 2.42 3.48
C GLU A 575 -33.56 0.90 3.31
N ILE A 576 -32.48 0.22 2.93
CA ILE A 576 -32.46 -1.24 2.77
C ILE A 576 -32.71 -1.91 4.13
N ALA A 577 -32.02 -1.49 5.20
CA ALA A 577 -32.20 -2.03 6.54
C ALA A 577 -33.63 -1.82 7.07
N LYS A 578 -34.21 -0.63 6.87
CA LYS A 578 -35.60 -0.30 7.20
C LYS A 578 -36.56 -1.26 6.48
N LYS A 579 -36.43 -1.42 5.16
CA LYS A 579 -37.28 -2.32 4.36
C LYS A 579 -37.14 -3.80 4.79
N LEU A 580 -35.92 -4.27 5.05
CA LEU A 580 -35.67 -5.63 5.54
C LEU A 580 -36.30 -5.86 6.93
N SER A 581 -36.25 -4.87 7.82
CA SER A 581 -36.84 -4.96 9.16
C SER A 581 -38.37 -5.02 9.12
N LEU A 582 -39.00 -4.22 8.25
CA LEU A 582 -40.46 -4.19 8.07
C LEU A 582 -40.97 -5.52 7.54
N TYR A 583 -40.29 -6.08 6.54
CA TYR A 583 -40.64 -7.39 6.01
C TYR A 583 -40.48 -8.50 7.05
N ARG A 584 -39.37 -8.50 7.80
CA ARG A 584 -39.16 -9.49 8.87
C ARG A 584 -40.27 -9.45 9.91
N ARG A 585 -40.80 -8.26 10.21
CA ARG A 585 -41.94 -8.06 11.11
C ARG A 585 -43.27 -8.56 10.53
N GLN A 586 -43.46 -8.43 9.22
CA GLN A 586 -44.67 -8.89 8.52
C GLN A 586 -44.67 -10.41 8.26
N ALA A 587 -43.51 -11.01 7.98
CA ALA A 587 -43.42 -12.40 7.55
C ALA A 587 -43.33 -13.42 8.71
N GLY A 588 -43.06 -13.00 9.95
CA GLY A 588 -42.97 -13.90 11.11
C GLY A 588 -41.86 -14.96 11.00
N VAL A 589 -40.85 -14.73 10.14
CA VAL A 589 -39.81 -15.72 9.81
C VAL A 589 -38.64 -15.64 10.79
N ASN A 590 -38.26 -16.79 11.37
CA ASN A 590 -37.07 -16.93 12.19
C ASN A 590 -35.78 -16.75 11.36
N PRO A 591 -34.69 -16.22 11.95
CA PRO A 591 -33.49 -15.72 11.23
C PRO A 591 -32.61 -16.79 10.54
N GLY A 592 -33.14 -17.98 10.20
CA GLY A 592 -32.37 -19.12 9.70
C GLY A 592 -32.79 -19.71 8.36
N ASP A 593 -34.04 -19.56 7.89
CA ASP A 593 -34.54 -20.34 6.75
C ASP A 593 -34.80 -19.53 5.47
N HIS A 594 -34.32 -20.05 4.33
CA HIS A 594 -34.39 -19.56 2.93
C HIS A 594 -34.55 -18.04 2.71
N LYS A 595 -33.44 -17.31 2.86
CA LYS A 595 -33.34 -15.83 2.87
C LYS A 595 -33.25 -15.15 1.51
N ASP A 596 -32.68 -15.80 0.49
CA ASP A 596 -32.33 -15.13 -0.77
C ASP A 596 -33.50 -14.73 -1.68
N PRO A 597 -34.51 -15.59 -1.97
CA PRO A 597 -35.60 -15.23 -2.89
C PRO A 597 -36.54 -14.17 -2.30
N VAL A 598 -36.59 -14.06 -0.98
CA VAL A 598 -37.38 -13.08 -0.22
C VAL A 598 -36.83 -11.66 -0.42
N ILE A 599 -35.51 -11.50 -0.31
CA ILE A 599 -34.84 -10.20 -0.49
C ILE A 599 -34.99 -9.74 -1.94
N THR A 600 -34.84 -10.64 -2.92
CA THR A 600 -35.05 -10.32 -4.33
C THR A 600 -36.48 -9.86 -4.61
N LYS A 601 -37.48 -10.56 -4.07
CA LYS A 601 -38.89 -10.14 -4.20
C LYS A 601 -39.15 -8.80 -3.52
N LEU A 602 -38.58 -8.55 -2.33
CA LEU A 602 -38.70 -7.28 -1.62
C LEU A 602 -38.14 -6.11 -2.45
N LEU A 603 -36.93 -6.29 -2.99
CA LEU A 603 -36.23 -5.26 -3.76
C LEU A 603 -36.87 -5.04 -5.14
N LEU A 604 -37.55 -6.05 -5.70
CA LEU A 604 -38.26 -5.98 -6.99
C LEU A 604 -39.78 -5.73 -6.90
N SER A 605 -40.40 -5.76 -5.71
CA SER A 605 -41.87 -5.72 -5.58
C SER A 605 -42.50 -4.38 -5.98
N GLU A 606 -43.69 -4.44 -6.60
CA GLU A 606 -44.49 -3.27 -6.96
C GLU A 606 -45.13 -2.54 -5.77
N GLU A 607 -45.25 -3.17 -4.60
CA GLU A 607 -45.78 -2.53 -3.38
C GLU A 607 -44.87 -1.40 -2.89
N THR A 608 -43.56 -1.51 -3.14
CA THR A 608 -42.59 -0.43 -2.92
C THR A 608 -42.89 0.81 -3.76
N ILE A 609 -43.51 0.68 -4.94
CA ILE A 609 -43.85 1.79 -5.83
C ILE A 609 -44.93 2.69 -5.21
N LYS A 610 -45.84 2.15 -4.40
CA LYS A 610 -46.89 2.95 -3.74
C LYS A 610 -46.34 3.74 -2.56
N MET A 611 -45.50 3.15 -1.72
CA MET A 611 -44.85 3.86 -0.61
C MET A 611 -43.79 4.85 -1.10
N GLU A 612 -42.98 4.49 -2.10
CA GLU A 612 -41.93 5.36 -2.68
C GLU A 612 -42.56 6.58 -3.38
N ARG A 613 -43.73 6.43 -4.02
CA ARG A 613 -44.50 7.54 -4.63
C ARG A 613 -45.24 8.41 -3.61
N GLU A 614 -45.39 7.94 -2.37
CA GLU A 614 -45.92 8.73 -1.26
C GLU A 614 -44.78 9.48 -0.54
N GLU A 615 -43.64 8.85 -0.23
CA GLU A 615 -42.45 9.52 0.35
C GLU A 615 -41.87 10.60 -0.59
N SER A 616 -41.83 10.35 -1.91
CA SER A 616 -41.37 11.37 -2.89
C SER A 616 -42.39 12.48 -3.16
N LYS A 617 -43.67 12.30 -2.80
CA LYS A 617 -44.64 13.41 -2.76
C LYS A 617 -44.46 14.25 -1.50
N GLU A 618 -44.20 13.61 -0.36
CA GLU A 618 -43.93 14.28 0.92
C GLU A 618 -42.66 15.12 0.87
N GLN A 619 -41.55 14.62 0.30
CA GLN A 619 -40.31 15.40 0.15
C GLN A 619 -40.43 16.59 -0.84
N VAL A 620 -41.23 16.44 -1.89
CA VAL A 620 -41.53 17.53 -2.84
C VAL A 620 -42.48 18.56 -2.23
N GLU A 621 -43.39 18.14 -1.34
CA GLU A 621 -44.23 19.05 -0.55
C GLU A 621 -43.45 19.76 0.55
N THR A 622 -42.53 19.10 1.27
CA THR A 622 -41.70 19.77 2.28
C THR A 622 -40.70 20.76 1.67
N SER A 623 -40.13 20.45 0.49
CA SER A 623 -39.26 21.40 -0.22
C SER A 623 -40.01 22.56 -0.88
N LYS A 624 -41.30 22.38 -1.23
CA LYS A 624 -42.20 23.49 -1.61
C LYS A 624 -42.63 24.35 -0.43
N VAL A 625 -42.86 23.75 0.74
CA VAL A 625 -43.28 24.47 1.96
C VAL A 625 -42.12 25.28 2.55
N GLU A 626 -40.87 24.82 2.42
CA GLU A 626 -39.69 25.64 2.80
C GLU A 626 -39.43 26.81 1.83
N HIS A 627 -39.79 26.69 0.55
CA HIS A 627 -39.61 27.77 -0.42
C HIS A 627 -40.77 28.79 -0.48
N GLU A 628 -41.93 28.49 0.11
CA GLU A 628 -43.05 29.44 0.25
C GLU A 628 -43.07 30.16 1.62
N GLY A 629 -42.13 29.84 2.52
CA GLY A 629 -42.04 30.41 3.88
C GLY A 629 -41.10 31.61 4.06
N GLU A 630 -40.23 31.93 3.10
CA GLU A 630 -39.30 33.07 3.17
C GLU A 630 -39.51 34.06 2.02
N SER A 631 -40.69 34.69 2.01
CA SER A 631 -40.91 35.97 1.32
C SER A 631 -41.06 37.07 2.36
N SER A 632 -39.93 37.51 2.93
CA SER A 632 -39.75 38.87 3.45
C SER A 632 -38.36 39.02 4.07
N LYS A 633 -37.44 39.64 3.32
CA LYS A 633 -36.35 40.54 3.74
C LYS A 633 -35.24 40.52 2.69
N GLU A 634 -35.51 41.16 1.57
CA GLU A 634 -34.49 41.61 0.62
C GLU A 634 -34.34 43.12 0.83
N GLU A 635 -33.45 43.48 1.74
CA GLU A 635 -32.83 44.81 1.80
C GLU A 635 -31.46 44.62 2.43
N GLU A 636 -30.45 45.21 1.79
CA GLU A 636 -29.09 45.40 2.30
C GLU A 636 -28.06 44.27 2.07
N ARG A 637 -27.60 44.15 0.80
CA ARG A 637 -26.18 43.96 0.51
C ARG A 637 -25.82 44.52 -0.87
N ASP A 638 -25.90 45.84 -0.97
CA ASP A 638 -25.12 46.59 -1.94
C ASP A 638 -23.66 46.71 -1.46
N GLU A 639 -22.78 46.89 -2.45
CA GLU A 639 -21.36 47.24 -2.36
C GLU A 639 -20.36 46.12 -2.00
N ILE A 640 -19.74 45.51 -3.02
CA ILE A 640 -18.48 45.97 -3.63
C ILE A 640 -18.14 45.00 -4.79
N VAL A 641 -18.53 45.36 -6.01
CA VAL A 641 -17.78 45.01 -7.23
C VAL A 641 -17.86 46.24 -8.14
N GLN A 642 -16.75 46.97 -8.23
CA GLN A 642 -16.44 47.80 -9.38
C GLN A 642 -14.95 47.63 -9.68
N LEU A 643 -14.63 47.25 -10.91
CA LEU A 643 -13.97 48.14 -11.88
C LEU A 643 -13.82 47.41 -13.24
N ASP A 644 -14.59 47.94 -14.21
CA ASP A 644 -14.29 48.28 -15.62
C ASP A 644 -13.88 47.17 -16.62
N HIS A 645 -14.71 46.85 -17.64
CA HIS A 645 -14.86 47.50 -18.99
C HIS A 645 -13.60 47.31 -19.87
N GLU A 646 -13.58 46.94 -21.15
CA GLU A 646 -14.46 46.78 -22.34
C GLU A 646 -13.70 45.73 -23.25
N GLU A 647 -14.18 45.07 -24.29
CA GLU A 647 -14.76 45.59 -25.54
C GLU A 647 -15.07 44.41 -26.52
N SER A 648 -16.05 44.63 -27.40
CA SER A 648 -16.19 44.09 -28.78
C SER A 648 -16.85 42.72 -29.04
N ALA A 649 -18.18 42.76 -29.12
CA ALA A 649 -19.05 42.47 -30.29
C ALA A 649 -18.76 41.30 -31.27
N ASN A 650 -19.88 40.58 -31.54
CA ASN A 650 -20.26 39.71 -32.66
C ASN A 650 -19.95 38.20 -32.57
N ASP A 651 -20.92 37.40 -32.09
CA ASP A 651 -21.57 36.32 -32.87
C ASP A 651 -22.83 35.79 -32.15
N ASP A 652 -23.87 36.63 -32.03
CA ASP A 652 -25.12 36.29 -31.34
C ASP A 652 -25.99 35.33 -32.19
N ASN A 653 -25.80 34.02 -31.99
CA ASN A 653 -26.89 33.02 -32.10
C ASN A 653 -26.48 31.60 -31.70
N ASN A 654 -25.19 31.29 -31.53
CA ASN A 654 -24.74 29.94 -31.14
C ASN A 654 -24.50 29.78 -29.63
N ASP A 655 -24.17 30.86 -28.90
CA ASP A 655 -23.88 30.78 -27.47
C ASP A 655 -25.13 30.63 -26.61
N ALA A 656 -26.25 31.26 -26.97
CA ALA A 656 -27.52 31.11 -26.24
C ALA A 656 -28.07 29.67 -26.32
N ALA A 657 -27.86 28.98 -27.43
CA ALA A 657 -28.25 27.58 -27.60
C ALA A 657 -27.31 26.63 -26.84
N ALA A 658 -26.01 26.92 -26.81
CA ALA A 658 -25.04 26.17 -26.02
C ALA A 658 -25.27 26.34 -24.51
N GLU A 659 -25.66 27.55 -24.08
CA GLU A 659 -25.95 27.88 -22.68
C GLU A 659 -27.32 27.33 -22.22
N ASP A 660 -28.34 27.32 -23.08
CA ASP A 660 -29.61 26.62 -22.85
C ASP A 660 -29.42 25.09 -22.78
N HIS A 661 -28.54 24.54 -23.63
CA HIS A 661 -28.19 23.12 -23.58
C HIS A 661 -27.38 22.78 -22.32
N MET A 662 -26.47 23.65 -21.89
CA MET A 662 -25.72 23.51 -20.64
C MET A 662 -26.64 23.60 -19.42
N LYS A 663 -27.61 24.52 -19.42
CA LYS A 663 -28.65 24.61 -18.37
C LYS A 663 -29.54 23.38 -18.34
N LYS A 664 -29.97 22.86 -19.49
CA LYS A 664 -30.74 21.61 -19.56
C LYS A 664 -29.92 20.41 -19.09
N LEU A 665 -28.62 20.36 -19.39
CA LEU A 665 -27.72 19.34 -18.87
C LEU A 665 -27.57 19.45 -17.35
N CYS A 666 -27.37 20.66 -16.80
CA CYS A 666 -27.30 20.91 -15.36
C CYS A 666 -28.62 20.57 -14.65
N GLN A 667 -29.78 20.96 -15.20
CA GLN A 667 -31.10 20.64 -14.64
C GLN A 667 -31.40 19.14 -14.71
N SER A 668 -31.01 18.46 -15.81
CA SER A 668 -31.14 17.00 -15.91
C SER A 668 -30.21 16.28 -14.96
N ALA A 669 -29.02 16.85 -14.70
CA ALA A 669 -28.10 16.35 -13.71
C ALA A 669 -28.69 16.55 -12.31
N GLU A 670 -29.18 17.75 -11.97
CA GLU A 670 -29.83 18.09 -10.68
C GLU A 670 -31.06 17.22 -10.39
N ALA A 671 -31.88 16.94 -11.40
CA ALA A 671 -32.99 15.99 -11.29
C ALA A 671 -32.50 14.55 -11.05
N LEU A 672 -31.31 14.19 -11.57
CA LEU A 672 -30.64 12.92 -11.27
C LEU A 672 -30.01 12.90 -9.87
N TYR A 673 -29.55 14.06 -9.38
CA TYR A 673 -28.96 14.29 -8.07
C TYR A 673 -30.01 14.10 -6.94
N SER A 674 -31.28 14.42 -7.21
CA SER A 674 -32.37 14.31 -6.21
C SER A 674 -33.18 13.00 -6.28
N SER A 675 -32.84 12.07 -7.17
CA SER A 675 -33.59 10.81 -7.34
C SER A 675 -32.99 9.68 -6.48
N PRO A 676 -33.80 8.95 -5.69
CA PRO A 676 -33.30 7.88 -4.82
C PRO A 676 -32.58 6.77 -5.60
N VAL A 677 -31.51 6.24 -5.02
CA VAL A 677 -30.59 5.26 -5.66
C VAL A 677 -31.27 3.92 -5.94
N LEU A 678 -32.14 3.49 -5.03
CA LEU A 678 -32.74 2.15 -5.07
C LEU A 678 -33.69 1.92 -6.27
N PRO A 679 -34.60 2.86 -6.63
CA PRO A 679 -35.40 2.73 -7.86
C PRO A 679 -34.56 2.59 -9.13
N ARG A 680 -33.48 3.36 -9.27
CA ARG A 680 -32.58 3.27 -10.43
C ARG A 680 -31.85 1.92 -10.48
N ALA A 681 -31.41 1.42 -9.32
CA ALA A 681 -30.83 0.08 -9.22
C ALA A 681 -31.82 -1.03 -9.63
N ARG A 682 -33.10 -0.87 -9.28
CA ARG A 682 -34.17 -1.79 -9.70
C ARG A 682 -34.36 -1.79 -11.21
N GLU A 683 -34.41 -0.62 -11.85
CA GLU A 683 -34.53 -0.50 -13.31
C GLU A 683 -33.35 -1.16 -14.04
N VAL A 684 -32.13 -0.90 -13.59
CA VAL A 684 -30.92 -1.53 -14.14
C VAL A 684 -30.97 -3.06 -13.96
N ALA A 685 -31.38 -3.54 -12.78
CA ALA A 685 -31.52 -4.98 -12.53
C ALA A 685 -32.58 -5.61 -13.46
N GLN A 686 -33.71 -4.94 -13.70
CA GLN A 686 -34.75 -5.43 -14.60
C GLN A 686 -34.26 -5.53 -16.06
N GLU A 687 -33.52 -4.53 -16.55
CA GLU A 687 -32.90 -4.59 -17.88
C GLU A 687 -31.89 -5.75 -17.98
N LEU A 688 -31.06 -5.97 -16.94
CA LEU A 688 -30.13 -7.10 -16.91
C LEU A 688 -30.85 -8.46 -16.85
N ILE A 689 -31.93 -8.56 -16.08
CA ILE A 689 -32.75 -9.78 -15.97
C ILE A 689 -33.50 -10.08 -17.29
N SER A 690 -33.81 -9.06 -18.09
CA SER A 690 -34.47 -9.24 -19.40
C SER A 690 -33.61 -10.01 -20.42
N ILE A 691 -32.29 -10.07 -20.21
CA ILE A 691 -31.34 -10.80 -21.05
C ILE A 691 -31.60 -12.30 -20.90
N LYS A 692 -32.04 -12.97 -21.97
CA LYS A 692 -32.46 -14.38 -21.90
C LYS A 692 -31.31 -15.35 -21.61
N ASP A 693 -30.14 -15.12 -22.21
CA ASP A 693 -28.95 -15.93 -21.96
C ASP A 693 -28.26 -15.46 -20.68
N GLU A 694 -28.22 -16.33 -19.67
CA GLU A 694 -27.53 -16.02 -18.41
C GLU A 694 -26.02 -15.92 -18.56
N ALA A 695 -25.41 -16.69 -19.47
CA ALA A 695 -23.96 -16.61 -19.69
C ALA A 695 -23.59 -15.23 -20.28
N GLU A 696 -24.32 -14.75 -21.28
CA GLU A 696 -24.15 -13.42 -21.85
C GLU A 696 -24.45 -12.30 -20.84
N ARG A 697 -25.46 -12.49 -19.97
CA ARG A 697 -25.77 -11.55 -18.89
C ARG A 697 -24.57 -11.38 -17.96
N TRP A 698 -24.02 -12.49 -17.46
CA TRP A 698 -22.91 -12.45 -16.51
C TRP A 698 -21.60 -12.00 -17.16
N ASP A 699 -21.39 -12.32 -18.44
CA ASP A 699 -20.27 -11.80 -19.23
C ASP A 699 -20.31 -10.26 -19.32
N LEU A 700 -21.47 -9.67 -19.64
CA LEU A 700 -21.64 -8.21 -19.64
C LEU A 700 -21.38 -7.60 -18.26
N ILE A 701 -21.95 -8.17 -17.21
CA ILE A 701 -21.79 -7.65 -15.84
C ILE A 701 -20.30 -7.70 -15.45
N ALA A 702 -19.60 -8.80 -15.76
CA ALA A 702 -18.17 -8.93 -15.51
C ALA A 702 -17.36 -7.89 -16.32
N ALA A 703 -17.67 -7.68 -17.59
CA ALA A 703 -17.00 -6.70 -18.44
C ALA A 703 -17.16 -5.26 -17.91
N VAL A 704 -18.36 -4.89 -17.44
CA VAL A 704 -18.60 -3.58 -16.84
C VAL A 704 -17.81 -3.42 -15.54
N TRP A 705 -17.78 -4.42 -14.66
CA TRP A 705 -16.96 -4.37 -13.44
C TRP A 705 -15.46 -4.33 -13.70
N ALA A 706 -14.97 -5.01 -14.75
CA ALA A 706 -13.58 -4.89 -15.19
C ALA A 706 -13.25 -3.47 -15.65
N GLU A 707 -14.13 -2.84 -16.43
CA GLU A 707 -13.99 -1.45 -16.86
C GLU A 707 -13.96 -0.48 -15.67
N MET A 708 -14.86 -0.66 -14.70
CA MET A 708 -14.85 0.11 -13.45
C MET A 708 -13.56 -0.10 -12.64
N LEU A 709 -12.98 -1.30 -12.68
CA LEU A 709 -11.68 -1.58 -12.06
C LEU A 709 -10.54 -0.83 -12.77
N TYR A 710 -10.49 -0.82 -14.11
CA TYR A 710 -9.51 -0.03 -14.88
C TYR A 710 -9.68 1.47 -14.68
N TYR A 711 -10.91 1.93 -14.44
CA TYR A 711 -11.18 3.32 -14.11
C TYR A 711 -10.68 3.69 -12.70
N THR A 712 -10.90 2.81 -11.72
CA THR A 712 -10.61 3.04 -10.30
C THR A 712 -9.13 2.86 -9.97
N ALA A 713 -8.46 1.86 -10.57
CA ALA A 713 -7.09 1.51 -10.23
C ALA A 713 -6.10 2.69 -10.39
N PRO A 714 -6.07 3.46 -11.50
CA PRO A 714 -5.22 4.64 -11.64
C PRO A 714 -5.59 5.81 -10.70
N ARG A 715 -6.83 5.87 -10.24
CA ARG A 715 -7.37 6.96 -9.41
C ARG A 715 -7.30 6.69 -7.91
N CYS A 716 -6.79 5.53 -7.51
CA CYS A 716 -6.46 5.25 -6.11
C CYS A 716 -5.38 6.19 -5.57
N GLY A 717 -4.52 6.71 -6.44
CA GLY A 717 -3.46 7.66 -6.11
C GLY A 717 -2.19 6.98 -5.61
N ALA A 718 -1.06 7.68 -5.80
CA ALA A 718 0.27 7.14 -5.47
C ALA A 718 0.43 6.77 -3.98
N ALA A 719 -0.12 7.59 -3.08
CA ALA A 719 -0.08 7.33 -1.64
C ALA A 719 -0.80 6.01 -1.28
N PHE A 720 -1.96 5.74 -1.88
CA PHE A 720 -2.67 4.48 -1.69
C PHE A 720 -1.83 3.29 -2.14
N HIS A 721 -1.30 3.31 -3.37
CA HIS A 721 -0.51 2.19 -3.88
C HIS A 721 0.75 1.95 -3.04
N ALA A 722 1.44 3.03 -2.66
CA ALA A 722 2.63 2.93 -1.82
C ALA A 722 2.32 2.38 -0.42
N GLU A 723 1.23 2.79 0.21
CA GLU A 723 0.83 2.29 1.52
C GLU A 723 0.44 0.80 1.47
N HIS A 724 -0.32 0.42 0.45
CA HIS A 724 -0.79 -0.95 0.28
C HIS A 724 0.33 -1.91 -0.11
N LEU A 725 1.47 -1.42 -0.63
CA LEU A 725 2.68 -2.22 -0.66
C LEU A 725 3.01 -2.73 0.76
N ALA A 726 3.02 -1.89 1.79
CA ALA A 726 3.35 -2.39 3.13
C ALA A 726 2.34 -3.41 3.72
N LYS A 727 1.16 -3.57 3.09
CA LYS A 727 0.03 -4.42 3.55
C LYS A 727 -0.16 -5.74 2.76
N GLY A 728 0.70 -6.05 1.80
CA GLY A 728 0.58 -7.27 0.97
C GLY A 728 -0.01 -7.07 -0.43
N GLY A 729 -0.19 -5.80 -0.81
CA GLY A 729 -0.44 -5.29 -2.17
C GLY A 729 -1.80 -5.65 -2.71
N GLU A 730 -2.61 -4.61 -2.88
CA GLU A 730 -3.95 -4.73 -3.41
C GLU A 730 -3.94 -5.14 -4.88
N PHE A 731 -4.98 -5.87 -5.30
CA PHE A 731 -5.17 -6.29 -6.69
C PHE A 731 -5.21 -5.09 -7.65
N ALA A 732 -5.78 -3.97 -7.21
CA ALA A 732 -5.84 -2.73 -7.97
C ALA A 732 -4.43 -2.22 -8.34
N THR A 733 -3.42 -2.45 -7.49
CA THR A 733 -2.04 -2.08 -7.79
C THR A 733 -1.44 -2.97 -8.89
N HIS A 734 -1.81 -4.26 -8.94
CA HIS A 734 -1.36 -5.15 -10.01
C HIS A 734 -1.97 -4.75 -11.34
N VAL A 735 -3.29 -4.49 -11.36
CA VAL A 735 -4.00 -3.99 -12.55
C VAL A 735 -3.40 -2.68 -13.04
N PHE A 736 -3.13 -1.75 -12.12
CA PHE A 736 -2.50 -0.47 -12.46
C PHE A 736 -1.11 -0.64 -13.11
N VAL A 737 -0.27 -1.53 -12.59
CA VAL A 737 1.04 -1.82 -13.19
C VAL A 737 0.90 -2.51 -14.55
N LEU A 738 -0.05 -3.43 -14.73
CA LEU A 738 -0.31 -4.06 -16.02
C LEU A 738 -0.71 -3.03 -17.08
N MET A 739 -1.61 -2.11 -16.73
CA MET A 739 -2.00 -0.99 -17.58
C MET A 739 -0.79 -0.14 -17.99
N TYR A 740 0.13 0.13 -17.06
CA TYR A 740 1.36 0.89 -17.33
C TYR A 740 2.32 0.17 -18.28
N LEU A 741 2.46 -1.16 -18.16
CA LEU A 741 3.41 -1.95 -18.94
C LEU A 741 2.90 -2.29 -20.35
N LEU A 742 1.60 -2.53 -20.50
CA LEU A 742 1.00 -3.08 -21.71
C LEU A 742 0.56 -2.03 -22.73
N GLY A 743 0.19 -0.82 -22.31
CA GLY A 743 -0.32 0.17 -23.26
C GLY A 743 -0.43 1.58 -22.70
N PRO A 744 -0.80 2.56 -23.54
CA PRO A 744 -1.11 3.90 -23.09
C PRO A 744 -2.53 3.97 -22.48
N PHE A 745 -2.85 3.09 -21.52
CA PHE A 745 -4.19 2.99 -20.92
C PHE A 745 -4.46 4.04 -19.84
N MET A 746 -3.44 4.77 -19.37
CA MET A 746 -3.61 5.76 -18.32
C MET A 746 -4.38 6.98 -18.81
N PRO A 747 -5.23 7.58 -17.96
CA PRO A 747 -5.93 8.81 -18.30
C PRO A 747 -4.93 9.95 -18.54
N PRO A 748 -5.28 10.96 -19.37
CA PRO A 748 -4.44 12.13 -19.56
C PRO A 748 -4.28 12.92 -18.25
N PRO A 749 -3.19 13.69 -18.09
CA PRO A 749 -2.98 14.49 -16.88
C PRO A 749 -4.13 15.48 -16.67
N GLY A 750 -4.81 15.39 -15.51
CA GLY A 750 -5.90 16.30 -15.13
C GLY A 750 -7.33 15.80 -15.38
N ALA A 751 -7.51 14.50 -15.71
CA ALA A 751 -8.82 13.85 -15.96
C ALA A 751 -9.34 12.97 -14.80
#